data_AF-A0A1X0NS22-F1
#
_entry.id   AF-A0A1X0NS22-F1
#
_cell.length_a   1.000
_cell.length_b   1.000
_cell.length_c   1.000
_cell.angle_alpha   90.00
_cell.angle_beta   90.00
_cell.angle_gamma   90.00
#
_symmetry.space_group_name_H-M   'P 1'
#
loop_
_entity.id
_entity.type
_entity.pdbx_description
1 polymer ?
#
loop_
_entity_poly.entity_id
_entity_poly.type
_entity_poly.pdbx_seq_one_letter_code
_entity_poly.pdbx_strand_id
1 'polypeptide(L)'
;MKVHHSVRIRLLAQRVSFPGVISPSNCGMALHAMRQLEALNTHNRELLHRIAEVYPNADIRSRANIFHCLACCTREQQSVHESLSESLQPLFTKMQESLLDDVDNLSPTESILVMEGILKISPYRSVTPQLAALLYSRATALVDVMSSPLELIGIARIIVDALQESQPLITNSDNNNNNNNNNNNNNNSGNNEHNDYRLRLGCSQELCKVAQTIESRLDTFSKQDLLTLVDAITLRTPSIVKKSTKEDNEESMERQRLSELTFRDVPDECRSLLLRVLGSAKQLVTTLSPSQVSAWLLRVVHFRVQHHPLFMSLLQRLDAANMEAALSLSQLSKCIECLGASLSWSHEDGSMSQTDSQFVAQLTVNLLQTLVSKLEKSDTSHNDCSLYLIPLFVSLSDEVIAGRLNISYALMQRMFDIPYKQFGVLTPRERADVVTTVFLWGFLKKSPRLHQQQQQQQEKRRQMDKSYHNKDDSSLLESWCNIILAHVESYNILDILQIINEISATIYAEAAGGGDTYDLYIVRPMLIQLQRQLQRMQGSFDNIPSSYLARYMTSMSKLGVRRKSDYYEILNILQKRELTEFENLRVLGVVARHHLRSMTFLTRIINGIPQRSSLLHAKQKSLLLKYLGQARAQRLIRGPAYSYLQFGSFLTPEEVDGLPLLNAVFAFVGFVELRQYENKTLECLLRGPLSHHAGFSNILSATTLCELVAALCRVDANLVSVLTIQTVIEMSTNRLTTSRSFFVDMSEISFWLPLVKEWPLLNSDMMKQNEKKKKKETTDYTAALLKFESIAGAIATSRLLDIAGMKDLQVNTFLYSQMAIGYRLNISLPERTLERLSRHLDTKHLSQLLGNPKQVVSAVVTALYISFVNPRAATDILEFGIKNFGSLSVQEALIVGVEVSKFLYGDTEKTAKHTLEALKKLQTLAVQNVRDPRRSKKLSTQEIALGIRYSIAESN
;
A
#
# COMPACT_ATOMS: atom_id res chain seq x y z
N MET A 1 26.56 -28.68 -14.87
CA MET A 1 27.65 -29.29 -14.07
C MET A 1 27.29 -29.64 -12.61
N LYS A 2 26.38 -28.94 -11.91
CA LYS A 2 26.03 -29.21 -10.48
C LYS A 2 25.34 -30.56 -10.20
N VAL A 3 24.60 -31.13 -11.16
CA VAL A 3 23.90 -32.43 -11.00
C VAL A 3 24.89 -33.58 -10.73
N HIS A 4 26.10 -33.54 -11.31
CA HIS A 4 27.13 -34.55 -11.08
C HIS A 4 27.75 -34.46 -9.67
N HIS A 5 27.79 -33.28 -9.06
CA HIS A 5 28.37 -33.09 -7.73
C HIS A 5 27.39 -33.48 -6.61
N SER A 6 26.11 -33.13 -6.71
CA SER A 6 25.11 -33.53 -5.71
C SER A 6 24.85 -35.05 -5.70
N VAL A 7 24.98 -35.71 -6.86
CA VAL A 7 24.93 -37.19 -6.94
C VAL A 7 26.19 -37.81 -6.35
N ARG A 8 27.39 -37.26 -6.63
CA ARG A 8 28.65 -37.73 -6.01
C ARG A 8 28.66 -37.55 -4.50
N ILE A 9 28.19 -36.41 -3.99
CA ILE A 9 28.09 -36.14 -2.54
C ILE A 9 27.10 -37.12 -1.89
N ARG A 10 25.97 -37.41 -2.52
CA ARG A 10 25.02 -38.44 -2.03
C ARG A 10 25.64 -39.84 -2.02
N LEU A 11 26.41 -40.23 -3.03
CA LEU A 11 27.10 -41.51 -3.08
C LEU A 11 28.23 -41.61 -2.03
N LEU A 12 28.95 -40.50 -1.78
CA LEU A 12 29.96 -40.43 -0.72
C LEU A 12 29.32 -40.51 0.67
N ALA A 13 28.22 -39.79 0.90
CA ALA A 13 27.42 -39.88 2.12
C ALA A 13 26.89 -41.31 2.38
N GLN A 14 26.50 -42.04 1.34
CA GLN A 14 26.11 -43.44 1.44
C GLN A 14 27.28 -44.38 1.76
N ARG A 15 28.50 -44.07 1.32
CA ARG A 15 29.71 -44.87 1.63
C ARG A 15 30.23 -44.61 3.04
N VAL A 16 30.21 -43.35 3.47
CA VAL A 16 30.61 -42.88 4.80
C VAL A 16 29.72 -43.45 5.92
N SER A 17 28.47 -43.80 5.59
CA SER A 17 27.51 -44.41 6.52
C SER A 17 27.62 -45.94 6.64
N PHE A 18 28.51 -46.62 5.90
CA PHE A 18 28.67 -48.07 6.05
C PHE A 18 29.45 -48.43 7.35
N PRO A 19 28.99 -49.43 8.13
CA PRO A 19 29.73 -49.92 9.29
C PRO A 19 31.17 -50.32 8.94
N GLY A 20 32.14 -49.86 9.73
CA GLY A 20 33.57 -50.19 9.56
C GLY A 20 34.36 -49.33 8.56
N VAL A 21 33.71 -48.44 7.80
CA VAL A 21 34.41 -47.51 6.87
C VAL A 21 35.08 -46.36 7.61
N ILE A 22 34.46 -45.90 8.69
CA ILE A 22 34.95 -44.81 9.54
C ILE A 22 35.25 -45.38 10.92
N SER A 23 36.37 -44.95 11.51
CA SER A 23 36.73 -45.41 12.84
C SER A 23 35.65 -45.00 13.86
N PRO A 24 35.38 -45.82 14.89
CA PRO A 24 34.44 -45.51 15.97
C PRO A 24 34.53 -44.10 16.55
N SER A 25 35.74 -43.53 16.59
CA SER A 25 36.05 -42.19 17.10
C SER A 25 35.77 -41.02 16.14
N ASN A 26 35.50 -41.31 14.86
CA ASN A 26 35.30 -40.30 13.81
C ASN A 26 33.87 -40.29 13.26
N CYS A 27 33.02 -41.25 13.65
CA CYS A 27 31.65 -41.36 13.17
C CYS A 27 30.84 -40.09 13.43
N GLY A 28 30.95 -39.50 14.62
CA GLY A 28 30.24 -38.26 14.95
C GLY A 28 30.64 -37.06 14.08
N MET A 29 31.94 -36.89 13.84
CA MET A 29 32.47 -35.82 12.98
C MET A 29 32.03 -35.99 11.53
N ALA A 30 32.01 -37.22 11.03
CA ALA A 30 31.58 -37.54 9.67
C ALA A 30 30.10 -37.19 9.45
N LEU A 31 29.22 -37.48 10.42
CA LEU A 31 27.81 -37.09 10.35
C LEU A 31 27.63 -35.56 10.39
N HIS A 32 28.41 -34.85 11.21
CA HIS A 32 28.40 -33.39 11.20
C HIS A 32 28.84 -32.80 9.86
N ALA A 33 29.88 -33.37 9.23
CA ALA A 33 30.29 -32.98 7.88
C ALA A 33 29.18 -33.25 6.85
N MET A 34 28.46 -34.38 6.96
CA MET A 34 27.31 -34.68 6.09
C MET A 34 26.16 -33.68 6.28
N ARG A 35 25.87 -33.23 7.50
CA ARG A 35 24.89 -32.17 7.77
C ARG A 35 25.30 -30.86 7.11
N GLN A 36 26.56 -30.44 7.26
CA GLN A 36 27.08 -29.20 6.65
C GLN A 36 27.04 -29.22 5.12
N LEU A 37 27.08 -30.40 4.51
CA LEU A 37 26.94 -30.60 3.06
C LEU A 37 25.49 -30.83 2.61
N GLU A 38 24.50 -30.66 3.51
CA GLU A 38 23.06 -30.94 3.28
C GLU A 38 22.79 -32.36 2.77
N ALA A 39 23.67 -33.31 3.08
CA ALA A 39 23.60 -34.71 2.62
C ALA A 39 22.96 -35.65 3.64
N LEU A 40 22.81 -35.21 4.90
CA LEU A 40 22.13 -35.93 5.97
C LEU A 40 20.63 -35.62 5.93
N ASN A 41 19.82 -36.55 5.40
CA ASN A 41 18.37 -36.40 5.28
C ASN A 41 17.64 -37.33 6.25
N THR A 42 16.86 -36.77 7.18
CA THR A 42 16.10 -37.50 8.21
C THR A 42 14.89 -38.26 7.65
N HIS A 43 14.50 -38.01 6.39
CA HIS A 43 13.46 -38.76 5.70
C HIS A 43 14.00 -40.05 5.02
N ASN A 44 15.33 -40.20 4.95
CA ASN A 44 15.95 -41.36 4.29
C ASN A 44 16.07 -42.55 5.26
N ARG A 45 15.12 -43.48 5.17
CA ARG A 45 15.05 -44.68 6.03
C ARG A 45 16.33 -45.53 6.01
N GLU A 46 16.94 -45.71 4.84
CA GLU A 46 18.17 -46.49 4.68
C GLU A 46 19.37 -45.83 5.39
N LEU A 47 19.46 -44.50 5.31
CA LEU A 47 20.50 -43.75 6.01
C LEU A 47 20.32 -43.82 7.53
N LEU A 48 19.07 -43.71 8.02
CA LEU A 48 18.77 -43.85 9.45
C LEU A 48 19.07 -45.26 9.98
N HIS A 49 18.74 -46.30 9.20
CA HIS A 49 19.08 -47.68 9.55
C HIS A 49 20.58 -47.87 9.74
N ARG A 50 21.39 -47.34 8.82
CA ARG A 50 22.85 -47.40 8.90
C ARG A 50 23.41 -46.63 10.10
N ILE A 51 22.84 -45.46 10.40
CA ILE A 51 23.22 -44.70 11.60
C ILE A 51 22.93 -45.54 12.87
N ALA A 52 21.83 -46.28 12.89
CA ALA A 52 21.48 -47.17 14.00
C ALA A 52 22.46 -48.36 14.16
N GLU A 53 23.06 -48.86 13.09
CA GLU A 53 24.09 -49.91 13.14
C GLU A 53 25.46 -49.39 13.59
N VAL A 54 25.80 -48.15 13.21
CA VAL A 54 27.09 -47.53 13.55
C VAL A 54 27.11 -47.01 14.99
N TYR A 55 25.97 -46.52 15.49
CA TYR A 55 25.87 -45.85 16.78
C TYR A 55 26.34 -46.69 17.99
N PRO A 56 25.97 -47.97 18.16
CA PRO A 56 26.42 -48.79 19.30
C PRO A 56 27.92 -49.05 19.31
N ASN A 57 28.54 -49.03 18.12
CA ASN A 57 29.97 -49.29 17.94
C ASN A 57 30.83 -48.02 18.08
N ALA A 58 30.21 -46.85 18.23
CA ALA A 58 30.90 -45.57 18.37
C ALA A 58 31.36 -45.34 19.82
N ASP A 59 32.48 -44.63 19.98
CA ASP A 59 32.90 -44.16 21.31
C ASP A 59 31.91 -43.15 21.88
N ILE A 60 31.98 -42.90 23.19
CA ILE A 60 31.02 -42.03 23.89
C ILE A 60 30.95 -40.61 23.27
N ARG A 61 32.11 -40.09 22.85
CA ARG A 61 32.24 -38.81 22.15
C ARG A 61 31.49 -38.81 20.83
N SER A 62 31.69 -39.83 20.01
CA SER A 62 31.00 -39.94 18.72
C SER A 62 29.52 -40.21 18.90
N ARG A 63 29.10 -40.97 19.91
CA ARG A 63 27.68 -41.16 20.26
C ARG A 63 27.00 -39.83 20.61
N ALA A 64 27.61 -38.99 21.45
CA ALA A 64 27.11 -37.66 21.76
C ALA A 64 26.97 -36.78 20.50
N ASN A 65 27.99 -36.77 19.62
CA ASN A 65 27.98 -36.01 18.36
C ASN A 65 26.94 -36.53 17.36
N ILE A 66 26.79 -37.85 17.21
CA ILE A 66 25.77 -38.46 16.34
C ILE A 66 24.37 -38.05 16.80
N PHE A 67 24.10 -38.17 18.10
CA PHE A 67 22.82 -37.80 18.69
C PHE A 67 22.51 -36.32 18.47
N HIS A 68 23.45 -35.42 18.83
CA HIS A 68 23.30 -33.98 18.63
C HIS A 68 23.08 -33.61 17.16
N CYS A 69 23.88 -34.16 16.23
CA CYS A 69 23.76 -33.88 14.81
C CYS A 69 22.39 -34.29 14.24
N LEU A 70 21.92 -35.49 14.61
CA LEU A 70 20.63 -36.01 14.15
C LEU A 70 19.46 -35.21 14.74
N ALA A 71 19.55 -34.83 16.02
CA ALA A 71 18.58 -33.98 16.69
C ALA A 71 18.46 -32.61 16.00
N CYS A 72 19.58 -31.98 15.66
CA CYS A 72 19.56 -30.73 14.89
C CYS A 72 18.95 -30.89 13.50
N CYS A 73 19.34 -31.92 12.74
CA CYS A 73 18.77 -32.16 11.40
C CYS A 73 17.25 -32.39 11.47
N THR A 74 16.78 -33.06 12.53
CA THR A 74 15.35 -33.29 12.74
C THR A 74 14.61 -31.98 12.99
N ARG A 75 15.18 -31.08 13.79
CA ARG A 75 14.63 -29.74 14.01
C ARG A 75 14.64 -28.87 12.74
N GLU A 76 15.62 -29.06 11.87
CA GLU A 76 15.77 -28.31 10.61
C GLU A 76 14.85 -28.84 9.49
N GLN A 77 14.56 -30.14 9.46
CA GLN A 77 13.90 -30.80 8.34
C GLN A 77 12.46 -31.24 8.62
N GLN A 78 12.04 -31.34 9.89
CA GLN A 78 10.68 -31.78 10.26
C GLN A 78 9.86 -30.63 10.87
N SER A 79 8.55 -30.66 10.62
CA SER A 79 7.59 -29.75 11.23
C SER A 79 7.23 -30.23 12.62
N VAL A 80 7.23 -29.33 13.61
CA VAL A 80 6.78 -29.62 15.00
C VAL A 80 5.30 -30.03 15.06
N HIS A 81 4.52 -29.63 14.05
CA HIS A 81 3.10 -29.96 13.94
C HIS A 81 2.86 -31.38 13.41
N GLU A 82 3.91 -32.05 12.92
CA GLU A 82 3.88 -33.43 12.46
C GLU A 82 4.61 -34.31 13.49
N SER A 83 4.08 -35.52 13.77
CA SER A 83 4.79 -36.49 14.60
C SER A 83 6.09 -36.93 13.93
N LEU A 84 7.14 -37.22 14.72
CA LEU A 84 8.37 -37.79 14.16
C LEU A 84 8.06 -39.05 13.35
N SER A 85 8.85 -39.26 12.29
CA SER A 85 8.71 -40.48 11.48
C SER A 85 8.89 -41.75 12.31
N GLU A 86 8.18 -42.83 11.94
CA GLU A 86 8.21 -44.13 12.63
C GLU A 86 9.62 -44.72 12.81
N SER A 87 10.60 -44.31 11.99
CA SER A 87 12.00 -44.72 12.10
C SER A 87 12.85 -43.87 13.04
N LEU A 88 12.50 -42.59 13.26
CA LEU A 88 13.31 -41.65 14.06
C LEU A 88 13.02 -41.77 15.55
N GLN A 89 11.75 -41.92 15.94
CA GLN A 89 11.38 -41.97 17.36
C GLN A 89 12.04 -43.15 18.11
N PRO A 90 11.99 -44.41 17.61
CA PRO A 90 12.67 -45.53 18.28
C PRO A 90 14.20 -45.37 18.30
N LEU A 91 14.77 -44.73 17.27
CA LEU A 91 16.21 -44.47 17.21
C LEU A 91 16.64 -43.47 18.29
N PHE A 92 15.92 -42.36 18.45
CA PHE A 92 16.19 -41.38 19.51
C PHE A 92 16.00 -41.97 20.91
N THR A 93 15.01 -42.86 21.12
CA THR A 93 14.84 -43.55 22.41
C THR A 93 16.06 -44.41 22.73
N LYS A 94 16.49 -45.28 21.80
CA LYS A 94 17.67 -46.14 21.99
C LYS A 94 18.96 -45.36 22.20
N MET A 95 19.14 -44.25 21.49
CA MET A 95 20.30 -43.37 21.67
C MET A 95 20.29 -42.72 23.07
N GLN A 96 19.13 -42.27 23.55
CA GLN A 96 19.02 -41.68 24.88
C GLN A 96 19.21 -42.69 26.01
N GLU A 97 18.70 -43.91 25.87
CA GLU A 97 18.96 -45.01 26.82
C GLU A 97 20.47 -45.33 26.89
N SER A 98 21.12 -45.46 25.73
CA SER A 98 22.57 -45.70 25.67
C SER A 98 23.41 -44.56 26.26
N LEU A 99 22.98 -43.30 26.11
CA LEU A 99 23.64 -42.14 26.72
C LEU A 99 23.36 -42.02 28.22
N LEU A 100 22.22 -42.54 28.69
CA LEU A 100 21.87 -42.56 30.11
C LEU A 100 22.76 -43.53 30.88
N ASP A 101 23.03 -44.71 30.32
CA ASP A 101 23.91 -45.71 30.91
C ASP A 101 25.36 -45.20 31.09
N ASP A 102 25.78 -44.30 30.20
CA ASP A 102 27.14 -43.74 30.17
C ASP A 102 27.20 -42.27 30.65
N VAL A 103 26.13 -41.75 31.25
CA VAL A 103 26.00 -40.31 31.53
C VAL A 103 27.12 -39.76 32.39
N ASP A 104 27.61 -40.54 33.37
CA ASP A 104 28.70 -40.14 34.28
C ASP A 104 30.03 -39.96 33.55
N ASN A 105 30.26 -40.73 32.48
CA ASN A 105 31.48 -40.73 31.68
C ASN A 105 31.53 -39.59 30.64
N LEU A 106 30.43 -38.84 30.45
CA LEU A 106 30.40 -37.72 29.51
C LEU A 106 31.29 -36.57 29.99
N SER A 107 32.19 -36.11 29.13
CA SER A 107 32.89 -34.85 29.36
C SER A 107 31.89 -33.67 29.44
N PRO A 108 32.30 -32.52 29.99
CA PRO A 108 31.43 -31.36 30.04
C PRO A 108 30.95 -30.88 28.66
N THR A 109 31.84 -30.89 27.66
CA THR A 109 31.48 -30.58 26.26
C THR A 109 30.45 -31.57 25.69
N GLU A 110 30.61 -32.87 25.94
CA GLU A 110 29.66 -33.88 25.47
C GLU A 110 28.31 -33.76 26.19
N SER A 111 28.31 -33.43 27.48
CA SER A 111 27.10 -33.16 28.26
C SER A 111 26.30 -31.99 27.68
N ILE A 112 26.99 -30.91 27.27
CA ILE A 112 26.39 -29.75 26.59
C ILE A 112 25.78 -30.17 25.25
N LEU A 113 26.52 -30.90 24.41
CA LEU A 113 26.03 -31.34 23.09
C LEU A 113 24.79 -32.23 23.19
N VAL A 114 24.79 -33.20 24.12
CA VAL A 114 23.64 -34.07 24.35
C VAL A 114 22.46 -33.26 24.87
N MET A 115 22.68 -32.32 25.79
CA MET A 115 21.60 -31.47 26.29
C MET A 115 21.03 -30.55 25.20
N GLU A 116 21.87 -29.96 24.35
CA GLU A 116 21.42 -29.18 23.18
C GLU A 116 20.58 -30.07 22.26
N GLY A 117 21.02 -31.32 21.98
CA GLY A 117 20.26 -32.30 21.22
C GLY A 117 18.89 -32.63 21.83
N ILE A 118 18.83 -32.84 23.15
CA ILE A 118 17.59 -33.09 23.90
C ILE A 118 16.61 -31.93 23.73
N LEU A 119 17.09 -30.68 23.83
CA LEU A 119 16.24 -29.50 23.64
C LEU A 119 15.70 -29.42 22.20
N LYS A 120 16.48 -29.81 21.17
CA LYS A 120 16.01 -29.82 19.78
C LYS A 120 14.91 -30.85 19.50
N ILE A 121 14.88 -31.97 20.23
CA ILE A 121 13.86 -33.02 20.07
C ILE A 121 12.69 -32.91 21.08
N SER A 122 12.82 -32.07 22.11
CA SER A 122 11.78 -31.79 23.10
C SER A 122 10.40 -31.44 22.51
N PRO A 123 10.29 -30.60 21.47
CA PRO A 123 8.99 -30.26 20.87
C PRO A 123 8.21 -31.46 20.32
N TYR A 124 8.92 -32.55 20.01
CA TYR A 124 8.35 -33.79 19.47
C TYR A 124 7.99 -34.82 20.54
N ARG A 125 8.04 -34.46 21.83
CA ARG A 125 7.74 -35.35 22.98
C ARG A 125 8.55 -36.65 22.98
N SER A 126 9.76 -36.59 22.43
CA SER A 126 10.66 -37.77 22.28
C SER A 126 11.88 -37.69 23.20
N VAL A 127 11.71 -37.06 24.36
CA VAL A 127 12.76 -36.86 25.37
C VAL A 127 12.59 -37.84 26.52
N THR A 128 13.71 -38.43 26.95
CA THR A 128 13.82 -39.23 28.18
C THR A 128 13.98 -38.29 29.37
N PRO A 129 12.97 -38.16 30.27
CA PRO A 129 12.97 -37.14 31.33
C PRO A 129 14.15 -37.26 32.31
N GLN A 130 14.57 -38.49 32.61
CA GLN A 130 15.67 -38.78 33.53
C GLN A 130 17.02 -38.29 32.99
N LEU A 131 17.32 -38.56 31.72
CA LEU A 131 18.53 -38.08 31.06
C LEU A 131 18.56 -36.55 31.00
N ALA A 132 17.43 -35.92 30.66
CA ALA A 132 17.30 -34.47 30.62
C ALA A 132 17.53 -33.81 31.99
N ALA A 133 16.97 -34.38 33.07
CA ALA A 133 17.15 -33.88 34.42
C ALA A 133 18.62 -33.93 34.88
N LEU A 134 19.28 -35.08 34.67
CA LEU A 134 20.66 -35.31 35.06
C LEU A 134 21.62 -34.39 34.29
N LEU A 135 21.49 -34.32 32.97
CA LEU A 135 22.34 -33.48 32.13
C LEU A 135 22.12 -31.99 32.40
N TYR A 136 20.89 -31.57 32.69
CA TYR A 136 20.62 -30.18 33.06
C TYR A 136 21.26 -29.81 34.39
N SER A 137 21.10 -30.63 35.43
CA SER A 137 21.74 -30.42 36.73
C SER A 137 23.26 -30.39 36.62
N ARG A 138 23.84 -31.22 35.75
CA ARG A 138 25.28 -31.24 35.50
C ARG A 138 25.73 -29.99 34.74
N ALA A 139 25.01 -29.58 33.70
CA ALA A 139 25.32 -28.38 32.92
C ALA A 139 25.29 -27.10 33.76
N THR A 140 24.32 -26.96 34.68
CA THR A 140 24.23 -25.80 35.57
C THR A 140 25.28 -25.82 36.69
N ALA A 141 25.65 -26.99 37.20
CA ALA A 141 26.75 -27.13 38.18
C ALA A 141 28.14 -26.81 37.57
N LEU A 142 28.30 -26.94 36.25
CA LEU A 142 29.56 -26.69 35.56
C LEU A 142 29.92 -25.20 35.43
N VAL A 143 28.96 -24.29 35.61
CA VAL A 143 29.10 -22.84 35.41
C VAL A 143 30.27 -22.25 36.20
N ASP A 144 30.42 -22.64 37.47
CA ASP A 144 31.43 -22.07 38.37
C ASP A 144 32.85 -22.65 38.12
N VAL A 145 32.93 -23.86 37.56
CA VAL A 145 34.16 -24.66 37.45
C VAL A 145 34.82 -24.51 36.07
N MET A 146 34.05 -24.23 35.03
CA MET A 146 34.56 -24.17 33.66
C MET A 146 35.47 -22.99 33.40
N SER A 147 36.59 -23.23 32.73
CA SER A 147 37.52 -22.18 32.30
C SER A 147 37.40 -21.81 30.83
N SER A 148 36.72 -22.64 30.01
CA SER A 148 36.63 -22.45 28.56
C SER A 148 35.44 -21.53 28.17
N PRO A 149 35.68 -20.43 27.44
CA PRO A 149 34.61 -19.56 26.92
C PRO A 149 33.54 -20.30 26.11
N LEU A 150 33.94 -21.28 25.28
CA LEU A 150 33.02 -22.04 24.42
C LEU A 150 32.01 -22.86 25.21
N GLU A 151 32.43 -23.41 26.35
CA GLU A 151 31.56 -24.23 27.18
C GLU A 151 30.56 -23.36 27.97
N LEU A 152 30.99 -22.19 28.45
CA LEU A 152 30.10 -21.20 29.06
C LEU A 152 29.06 -20.67 28.04
N ILE A 153 29.47 -20.43 26.78
CA ILE A 153 28.55 -20.08 25.68
C ILE A 153 27.56 -21.22 25.42
N GLY A 154 28.02 -22.47 25.44
CA GLY A 154 27.18 -23.65 25.29
C GLY A 154 26.10 -23.75 26.38
N ILE A 155 26.48 -23.52 27.64
CA ILE A 155 25.54 -23.49 28.77
C ILE A 155 24.53 -22.34 28.63
N ALA A 156 24.99 -21.13 28.27
CA ALA A 156 24.10 -20.00 28.03
C ALA A 156 23.07 -20.33 26.93
N ARG A 157 23.50 -20.93 25.81
CA ARG A 157 22.61 -21.35 24.73
C ARG A 157 21.58 -22.38 25.18
N ILE A 158 21.98 -23.38 25.97
CA ILE A 158 21.07 -24.39 26.52
C ILE A 158 19.97 -23.73 27.36
N ILE A 159 20.35 -22.82 28.27
CA ILE A 159 19.38 -22.15 29.14
C ILE A 159 18.44 -21.25 28.33
N VAL A 160 18.97 -20.50 27.35
CA VAL A 160 18.18 -19.61 26.48
C VAL A 160 17.26 -20.38 25.54
N ASP A 161 17.70 -21.51 24.97
CA ASP A 161 16.86 -22.39 24.17
C ASP A 161 15.78 -23.05 25.05
N ALA A 162 16.09 -23.44 26.29
CA ALA A 162 15.12 -23.99 27.24
C ALA A 162 14.03 -22.98 27.64
N LEU A 163 14.36 -21.68 27.75
CA LEU A 163 13.40 -20.60 28.03
C LEU A 163 12.39 -20.38 26.88
N GLN A 164 12.74 -20.74 25.65
CA GLN A 164 11.92 -20.50 24.46
C GLN A 164 10.95 -21.63 24.13
N GLU A 165 11.27 -22.87 24.52
CA GLU A 165 10.43 -24.01 24.16
C GLU A 165 9.14 -24.02 25.01
N SER A 166 8.00 -24.10 24.31
CA SER A 166 6.68 -24.06 24.95
C SER A 166 6.48 -25.29 25.82
N GLN A 167 6.21 -25.10 27.11
CA GLN A 167 5.79 -26.21 27.97
C GLN A 167 4.54 -26.87 27.37
N PRO A 168 4.48 -28.21 27.25
CA PRO A 168 3.28 -28.87 26.77
C PRO A 168 2.14 -28.61 27.75
N LEU A 169 1.18 -27.78 27.33
CA LEU A 169 -0.15 -27.75 27.93
C LEU A 169 -0.78 -29.12 27.70
N ILE A 170 -0.92 -29.90 28.77
CA ILE A 170 -1.86 -31.01 28.79
C ILE A 170 -3.24 -30.37 28.70
N THR A 171 -3.83 -30.34 27.51
CA THR A 171 -5.28 -30.25 27.39
C THR A 171 -5.83 -31.55 27.94
N ASN A 172 -6.36 -31.52 29.16
CA ASN A 172 -7.25 -32.55 29.67
C ASN A 172 -8.48 -32.61 28.74
N SER A 173 -8.37 -33.44 27.70
CA SER A 173 -9.50 -33.94 26.95
C SER A 173 -9.90 -35.27 27.60
N ASP A 174 -10.57 -35.18 28.75
CA ASP A 174 -11.51 -36.21 29.17
C ASP A 174 -12.90 -35.60 29.08
N ASN A 175 -13.44 -35.73 27.89
CA ASN A 175 -14.86 -35.63 27.64
C ASN A 175 -15.46 -36.96 28.14
N ASN A 176 -15.89 -37.01 29.40
CA ASN A 176 -16.87 -38.01 29.82
C ASN A 176 -17.89 -37.38 30.77
N ASN A 177 -19.03 -37.05 30.19
CA ASN A 177 -20.31 -36.94 30.88
C ASN A 177 -20.56 -38.21 31.70
N ASN A 178 -20.69 -38.08 33.02
CA ASN A 178 -21.75 -38.78 33.74
C ASN A 178 -22.12 -38.08 35.04
N ASN A 179 -23.41 -37.71 35.13
CA ASN A 179 -24.13 -37.39 36.36
C ASN A 179 -23.95 -38.50 37.41
N ASN A 180 -23.65 -38.17 38.67
CA ASN A 180 -24.65 -38.18 39.76
C ASN A 180 -24.05 -37.81 41.13
N ASN A 181 -24.69 -36.84 41.78
CA ASN A 181 -25.07 -36.76 43.19
C ASN A 181 -24.09 -37.08 44.36
N ASN A 182 -23.90 -36.01 45.16
CA ASN A 182 -24.25 -35.87 46.58
C ASN A 182 -23.13 -35.97 47.65
N ASN A 183 -23.07 -34.90 48.48
CA ASN A 183 -22.58 -34.75 49.87
C ASN A 183 -21.22 -35.41 50.25
N ASN A 184 -20.24 -34.75 50.89
CA ASN A 184 -20.33 -34.09 52.18
C ASN A 184 -18.96 -33.48 52.55
N ASN A 185 -18.96 -32.54 53.48
CA ASN A 185 -17.81 -31.97 54.19
C ASN A 185 -16.86 -33.06 54.76
N ASN A 186 -15.53 -32.88 54.62
CA ASN A 186 -14.66 -32.78 55.80
C ASN A 186 -13.23 -32.32 55.45
N ASN A 187 -12.70 -31.44 56.29
CA ASN A 187 -11.26 -31.18 56.44
C ASN A 187 -10.52 -32.48 56.75
N ASN A 188 -9.43 -32.77 56.03
CA ASN A 188 -8.21 -33.19 56.71
C ASN A 188 -6.96 -32.93 55.87
N SER A 189 -6.00 -32.29 56.54
CA SER A 189 -4.60 -32.23 56.15
C SER A 189 -4.05 -33.66 56.05
N GLY A 190 -3.40 -33.99 54.94
CA GLY A 190 -2.80 -35.30 54.73
C GLY A 190 -2.16 -35.41 53.37
N ASN A 191 -0.84 -35.22 53.33
CA ASN A 191 0.12 -35.70 52.35
C ASN A 191 -0.47 -36.57 51.24
N ASN A 192 -0.50 -36.02 50.02
CA ASN A 192 -0.27 -36.79 48.81
C ASN A 192 0.50 -35.90 47.85
N GLU A 193 1.82 -35.96 47.97
CA GLU A 193 2.78 -35.57 46.95
C GLU A 193 2.46 -36.38 45.67
N HIS A 194 1.54 -35.89 44.86
CA HIS A 194 1.59 -36.19 43.44
C HIS A 194 2.80 -35.44 42.89
N ASN A 195 3.92 -36.17 42.81
CA ASN A 195 5.11 -35.85 42.03
C ASN A 195 4.71 -35.61 40.57
N ASP A 196 4.18 -34.42 40.30
CA ASP A 196 3.99 -33.86 38.98
C ASP A 196 5.39 -33.44 38.50
N TYR A 197 6.15 -34.39 37.93
CA TYR A 197 7.48 -34.17 37.34
C TYR A 197 7.36 -33.24 36.10
N ARG A 198 7.03 -31.97 36.32
CA ARG A 198 7.22 -30.91 35.36
C ARG A 198 8.69 -30.53 35.38
N LEU A 199 9.46 -31.05 34.43
CA LEU A 199 10.79 -30.57 34.09
C LEU A 199 10.73 -29.07 33.72
N ARG A 200 10.81 -28.18 34.71
CA ARG A 200 11.06 -26.75 34.50
C ARG A 200 12.55 -26.57 34.19
N LEU A 201 12.93 -26.81 32.93
CA LEU A 201 14.26 -26.47 32.41
C LEU A 201 14.26 -24.96 32.06
N GLY A 202 15.23 -24.21 32.57
CA GLY A 202 15.41 -22.77 32.33
C GLY A 202 14.76 -21.86 33.40
N CYS A 203 15.48 -21.54 34.47
CA CYS A 203 15.09 -20.46 35.39
C CYS A 203 15.85 -19.16 35.09
N SER A 204 15.16 -18.02 35.16
CA SER A 204 15.74 -16.66 35.11
C SER A 204 16.98 -16.50 36.01
N GLN A 205 16.94 -17.09 37.21
CA GLN A 205 18.07 -17.05 38.17
C GLN A 205 19.33 -17.79 37.69
N GLU A 206 19.17 -18.89 36.94
CA GLU A 206 20.31 -19.66 36.40
C GLU A 206 20.97 -18.90 35.25
N LEU A 207 20.16 -18.30 34.36
CA LEU A 207 20.66 -17.44 33.30
C LEU A 207 21.38 -16.21 33.86
N CYS A 208 20.87 -15.62 34.94
CA CYS A 208 21.53 -14.51 35.64
C CYS A 208 22.91 -14.91 36.18
N LYS A 209 23.04 -16.09 36.82
CA LYS A 209 24.33 -16.61 37.31
C LYS A 209 25.33 -16.86 36.17
N VAL A 210 24.87 -17.46 35.08
CA VAL A 210 25.71 -17.70 33.89
C VAL A 210 26.14 -16.38 33.27
N ALA A 211 25.21 -15.43 33.12
CA ALA A 211 25.50 -14.12 32.57
C ALA A 211 26.53 -13.36 33.41
N GLN A 212 26.40 -13.35 34.74
CA GLN A 212 27.37 -12.74 35.66
C GLN A 212 28.75 -13.40 35.57
N THR A 213 28.79 -14.74 35.48
CA THR A 213 30.04 -15.49 35.36
C THR A 213 30.76 -15.16 34.05
N ILE A 214 30.03 -15.13 32.93
CA ILE A 214 30.56 -14.72 31.62
C ILE A 214 31.02 -13.26 31.67
N GLU A 215 30.21 -12.37 32.26
CA GLU A 215 30.48 -10.95 32.37
C GLU A 215 31.77 -10.67 33.15
N SER A 216 32.06 -11.47 34.19
CA SER A 216 33.30 -11.36 34.99
C SER A 216 34.56 -11.86 34.28
N ARG A 217 34.40 -12.63 33.20
CA ARG A 217 35.50 -13.30 32.47
C ARG A 217 35.61 -12.87 31.01
N LEU A 218 34.89 -11.81 30.62
CA LEU A 218 34.74 -11.40 29.24
C LEU A 218 36.07 -11.08 28.54
N ASP A 219 37.10 -10.67 29.30
CA ASP A 219 38.45 -10.39 28.79
C ASP A 219 39.17 -11.64 28.26
N THR A 220 38.72 -12.84 28.64
CA THR A 220 39.27 -14.12 28.15
C THR A 220 38.65 -14.60 26.82
N PHE A 221 37.58 -13.93 26.36
CA PHE A 221 36.84 -14.32 25.17
C PHE A 221 37.53 -13.77 23.92
N SER A 222 37.71 -14.63 22.92
CA SER A 222 38.22 -14.20 21.61
C SER A 222 37.16 -13.39 20.84
N LYS A 223 37.60 -12.74 19.76
CA LYS A 223 36.70 -12.03 18.81
C LYS A 223 35.56 -12.92 18.29
N GLN A 224 35.82 -14.20 18.10
CA GLN A 224 34.83 -15.16 17.60
C GLN A 224 33.91 -15.64 18.73
N ASP A 225 34.42 -15.76 19.95
CA ASP A 225 33.63 -16.15 21.12
C ASP A 225 32.60 -15.08 21.45
N LEU A 226 32.97 -13.79 21.36
CA LEU A 226 32.03 -12.67 21.56
C LEU A 226 30.86 -12.71 20.56
N LEU A 227 31.14 -13.00 19.28
CA LEU A 227 30.08 -13.16 18.27
C LEU A 227 29.18 -14.36 18.57
N THR A 228 29.79 -15.49 18.92
CA THR A 228 29.08 -16.74 19.20
C THR A 228 28.24 -16.65 20.48
N LEU A 229 28.71 -15.86 21.46
CA LEU A 229 28.00 -15.53 22.68
C LEU A 229 26.74 -14.71 22.39
N VAL A 230 26.84 -13.68 21.54
CA VAL A 230 25.69 -12.90 21.10
C VAL A 230 24.64 -13.80 20.46
N ASP A 231 25.05 -14.69 19.55
CA ASP A 231 24.13 -15.65 18.92
C ASP A 231 23.50 -16.62 19.93
N ALA A 232 24.24 -17.01 20.97
CA ALA A 232 23.76 -17.90 22.02
C ALA A 232 22.71 -17.26 22.94
N ILE A 233 22.81 -15.94 23.18
CA ILE A 233 21.86 -15.19 24.03
C ILE A 233 20.69 -14.56 23.24
N THR A 234 20.61 -14.81 21.93
CA THR A 234 19.53 -14.30 21.08
C THR A 234 18.34 -15.26 21.05
N LEU A 235 17.14 -14.72 21.26
CA LEU A 235 15.87 -15.42 21.13
C LEU A 235 15.55 -15.71 19.66
N ARG A 236 15.23 -16.97 19.32
CA ARG A 236 14.93 -17.39 17.94
C ARG A 236 13.47 -17.25 17.54
N THR A 237 12.58 -17.01 18.50
CA THR A 237 11.14 -16.79 18.26
C THR A 237 10.75 -15.43 18.86
N PRO A 238 10.12 -14.52 18.09
CA PRO A 238 9.69 -13.24 18.62
C PRO A 238 8.68 -13.45 19.76
N SER A 239 8.90 -12.81 20.91
CA SER A 239 8.01 -12.98 22.05
C SER A 239 6.58 -12.57 21.67
N ILE A 240 5.64 -13.51 21.85
CA ILE A 240 4.21 -13.22 21.76
C ILE A 240 3.91 -12.29 22.93
N VAL A 241 3.77 -11.00 22.64
CA VAL A 241 3.38 -9.98 23.60
C VAL A 241 2.02 -10.39 24.18
N LYS A 242 2.03 -10.93 25.41
CA LYS A 242 0.81 -11.01 26.21
C LYS A 242 0.37 -9.57 26.45
N LYS A 243 -0.75 -9.17 25.85
CA LYS A 243 -1.39 -7.88 26.13
C LYS A 243 -1.73 -7.81 27.62
N SER A 244 -0.88 -7.18 28.41
CA SER A 244 -1.25 -6.71 29.74
C SER A 244 -2.06 -5.43 29.56
N THR A 245 -3.37 -5.56 29.64
CA THR A 245 -4.28 -4.44 29.92
C THR A 245 -3.88 -3.81 31.25
N LYS A 246 -3.31 -2.61 31.20
CA LYS A 246 -3.47 -1.57 32.23
C LYS A 246 -3.13 -0.21 31.62
N GLU A 247 -4.14 0.65 31.64
CA GLU A 247 -4.14 2.06 31.26
C GLU A 247 -3.42 2.91 32.32
N ASP A 248 -3.12 4.16 31.92
CA ASP A 248 -2.70 5.31 32.71
C ASP A 248 -1.20 5.49 33.03
N ASN A 249 -0.47 6.10 32.08
CA ASN A 249 0.47 7.23 32.27
C ASN A 249 1.24 7.50 30.97
N GLU A 250 0.86 8.56 30.23
CA GLU A 250 1.32 8.78 28.84
C GLU A 250 2.75 9.33 28.69
N GLU A 251 3.34 10.01 29.69
CA GLU A 251 4.70 10.57 29.54
C GLU A 251 5.83 9.65 30.03
N SER A 252 5.57 8.71 30.94
CA SER A 252 6.55 7.69 31.33
C SER A 252 6.59 6.51 30.36
N MET A 253 5.50 6.27 29.61
CA MET A 253 5.38 5.17 28.65
C MET A 253 6.28 5.32 27.41
N GLU A 254 6.59 6.52 26.91
CA GLU A 254 7.42 6.64 25.70
C GLU A 254 8.89 6.26 25.93
N ARG A 255 9.47 6.64 27.08
CA ARG A 255 10.82 6.22 27.46
C ARG A 255 10.89 4.74 27.81
N GLN A 256 9.81 4.18 28.37
CA GLN A 256 9.71 2.75 28.66
C GLN A 256 9.50 1.92 27.39
N ARG A 257 8.68 2.39 26.43
CA ARG A 257 8.51 1.76 25.11
C ARG A 257 9.80 1.74 24.28
N LEU A 258 10.60 2.80 24.31
CA LEU A 258 11.91 2.84 23.61
C LEU A 258 12.94 1.88 24.24
N SER A 259 12.89 1.66 25.55
CA SER A 259 13.72 0.68 26.28
C SER A 259 13.20 -0.77 26.15
N GLU A 260 11.89 -0.95 25.94
CA GLU A 260 11.25 -2.24 25.64
C GLU A 260 11.45 -2.67 24.17
N LEU A 261 11.62 -1.72 23.25
CA LEU A 261 11.90 -1.98 21.83
C LEU A 261 13.37 -2.38 21.57
N THR A 262 14.30 -1.91 22.40
CA THR A 262 15.72 -2.25 22.30
C THR A 262 16.00 -3.58 23.02
N PHE A 263 16.63 -4.52 22.32
CA PHE A 263 16.93 -5.87 22.82
C PHE A 263 15.74 -6.81 23.05
N ARG A 264 14.60 -6.59 22.36
CA ARG A 264 13.42 -7.48 22.44
C ARG A 264 13.73 -8.97 22.24
N ASP A 265 14.75 -9.24 21.43
CA ASP A 265 15.19 -10.59 21.09
C ASP A 265 16.30 -11.12 22.02
N VAL A 266 16.46 -10.57 23.22
CA VAL A 266 17.45 -11.01 24.22
C VAL A 266 16.78 -11.08 25.60
N PRO A 267 16.98 -12.15 26.40
CA PRO A 267 16.45 -12.22 27.75
C PRO A 267 16.89 -11.03 28.62
N ASP A 268 16.01 -10.57 29.50
CA ASP A 268 16.26 -9.40 30.37
C ASP A 268 17.53 -9.57 31.21
N GLU A 269 17.81 -10.81 31.64
CA GLU A 269 18.97 -11.19 32.43
C GLU A 269 20.29 -11.06 31.66
N CYS A 270 20.26 -11.05 30.33
CA CYS A 270 21.45 -10.95 29.49
C CYS A 270 21.70 -9.54 28.93
N ARG A 271 20.80 -8.56 29.18
CA ARG A 271 20.92 -7.21 28.61
C ARG A 271 22.20 -6.49 29.07
N SER A 272 22.57 -6.60 30.35
CA SER A 272 23.82 -5.99 30.87
C SER A 272 25.06 -6.63 30.24
N LEU A 273 25.07 -7.96 30.14
CA LEU A 273 26.13 -8.72 29.48
C LEU A 273 26.28 -8.30 28.02
N LEU A 274 25.18 -8.17 27.28
CA LEU A 274 25.20 -7.74 25.89
C LEU A 274 25.82 -6.33 25.74
N LEU A 275 25.47 -5.37 26.60
CA LEU A 275 26.08 -4.04 26.56
C LEU A 275 27.60 -4.09 26.79
N ARG A 276 28.07 -4.93 27.72
CA ARG A 276 29.53 -5.13 27.91
C ARG A 276 30.18 -5.79 26.70
N VAL A 277 29.54 -6.80 26.11
CA VAL A 277 30.00 -7.45 24.88
C VAL A 277 30.12 -6.46 23.73
N LEU A 278 29.15 -5.57 23.55
CA LEU A 278 29.20 -4.51 22.53
C LEU A 278 30.33 -3.50 22.83
N GLY A 279 30.59 -3.20 24.11
CA GLY A 279 31.71 -2.40 24.58
C GLY A 279 33.08 -3.03 24.24
N SER A 280 33.25 -4.33 24.53
CA SER A 280 34.46 -5.08 24.19
C SER A 280 34.64 -5.21 22.67
N ALA A 281 33.56 -5.47 21.93
CA ALA A 281 33.59 -5.50 20.48
C ALA A 281 34.06 -4.17 19.88
N LYS A 282 33.64 -3.03 20.46
CA LYS A 282 34.05 -1.68 20.04
C LYS A 282 35.57 -1.51 20.10
N GLN A 283 36.20 -1.97 21.19
CA GLN A 283 37.65 -1.89 21.36
C GLN A 283 38.40 -2.74 20.33
N LEU A 284 37.79 -3.82 19.85
CA LEU A 284 38.39 -4.77 18.91
C LEU A 284 38.14 -4.43 17.43
N VAL A 285 37.28 -3.45 17.11
CA VAL A 285 36.80 -3.14 15.73
C VAL A 285 37.93 -3.04 14.71
N THR A 286 39.01 -2.35 15.03
CA THR A 286 40.15 -2.12 14.12
C THR A 286 40.86 -3.41 13.71
N THR A 287 40.71 -4.46 14.50
CA THR A 287 41.35 -5.76 14.32
C THR A 287 40.40 -6.86 13.84
N LEU A 288 39.13 -6.52 13.56
CA LEU A 288 38.14 -7.45 13.02
C LEU A 288 38.41 -7.72 11.53
N SER A 289 38.20 -8.98 11.14
CA SER A 289 38.21 -9.39 9.72
C SER A 289 36.95 -8.91 8.99
N PRO A 290 36.95 -8.87 7.63
CA PRO A 290 35.77 -8.45 6.86
C PRO A 290 34.50 -9.25 7.17
N SER A 291 34.61 -10.57 7.36
CA SER A 291 33.49 -11.42 7.75
C SER A 291 32.93 -11.06 9.12
N GLN A 292 33.80 -10.75 10.08
CA GLN A 292 33.42 -10.34 11.43
C GLN A 292 32.77 -8.95 11.44
N VAL A 293 33.27 -7.99 10.65
CA VAL A 293 32.64 -6.67 10.52
C VAL A 293 31.22 -6.79 9.96
N SER A 294 31.03 -7.57 8.89
CA SER A 294 29.71 -7.84 8.33
C SER A 294 28.78 -8.54 9.34
N ALA A 295 29.29 -9.53 10.07
CA ALA A 295 28.54 -10.26 11.08
C ALA A 295 28.10 -9.37 12.26
N TRP A 296 29.00 -8.51 12.76
CA TRP A 296 28.68 -7.55 13.83
C TRP A 296 27.68 -6.49 13.36
N LEU A 297 27.84 -5.96 12.15
CA LEU A 297 26.90 -4.98 11.59
C LEU A 297 25.48 -5.57 11.54
N LEU A 298 25.33 -6.78 11.01
CA LEU A 298 24.03 -7.47 10.95
C LEU A 298 23.36 -7.56 12.32
N ARG A 299 24.11 -7.93 13.36
CA ARG A 299 23.61 -8.08 14.74
C ARG A 299 23.24 -6.75 15.36
N VAL A 300 24.09 -5.73 15.23
CA VAL A 300 23.81 -4.38 15.76
C VAL A 300 22.55 -3.78 15.13
N VAL A 301 22.39 -3.96 13.81
CA VAL A 301 21.16 -3.56 13.11
C VAL A 301 19.97 -4.39 13.61
N HIS A 302 20.08 -5.72 13.64
CA HIS A 302 19.01 -6.61 14.08
C HIS A 302 18.46 -6.25 15.48
N PHE A 303 19.34 -5.99 16.45
CA PHE A 303 18.96 -5.60 17.81
C PHE A 303 18.51 -4.13 17.95
N ARG A 304 18.50 -3.35 16.86
CA ARG A 304 18.18 -1.92 16.85
C ARG A 304 19.06 -1.07 17.79
N VAL A 305 20.36 -1.35 17.81
CA VAL A 305 21.33 -0.66 18.69
C VAL A 305 22.18 0.36 17.94
N GLN A 306 21.61 1.03 16.93
CA GLN A 306 22.32 1.99 16.09
C GLN A 306 22.90 3.19 16.88
N HIS A 307 22.33 3.49 18.04
CA HIS A 307 22.80 4.53 18.96
C HIS A 307 24.10 4.14 19.69
N HIS A 308 24.46 2.85 19.75
CA HIS A 308 25.67 2.42 20.44
C HIS A 308 26.93 2.79 19.62
N PRO A 309 28.01 3.31 20.23
CA PRO A 309 29.20 3.76 19.50
C PRO A 309 29.89 2.71 18.63
N LEU A 310 29.66 1.42 18.91
CA LEU A 310 30.12 0.31 18.07
C LEU A 310 29.61 0.45 16.62
N PHE A 311 28.38 0.90 16.42
CA PHE A 311 27.78 1.03 15.09
C PHE A 311 28.63 1.94 14.20
N MET A 312 28.88 3.18 14.63
CA MET A 312 29.71 4.11 13.87
C MET A 312 31.15 3.63 13.70
N SER A 313 31.73 2.98 14.71
CA SER A 313 33.07 2.38 14.58
C SER A 313 33.11 1.28 13.50
N LEU A 314 32.08 0.44 13.41
CA LEU A 314 31.95 -0.57 12.36
C LEU A 314 31.80 0.07 10.98
N LEU A 315 31.02 1.14 10.85
CA LEU A 315 30.85 1.86 9.58
C LEU A 315 32.15 2.51 9.12
N GLN A 316 32.89 3.16 10.02
CA GLN A 316 34.21 3.73 9.73
C GLN A 316 35.21 2.65 9.30
N ARG A 317 35.15 1.47 9.93
CA ARG A 317 35.98 0.32 9.52
C ARG A 317 35.58 -0.22 8.15
N LEU A 318 34.28 -0.21 7.84
CA LEU A 318 33.73 -0.68 6.58
C LEU A 318 34.06 0.26 5.41
N ASP A 319 34.14 1.58 5.66
CA ASP A 319 34.53 2.62 4.69
C ASP A 319 36.03 2.58 4.31
N ALA A 320 36.85 1.82 5.04
CA ALA A 320 38.25 1.64 4.69
C ALA A 320 38.39 0.84 3.38
N ALA A 321 39.08 1.41 2.38
CA ALA A 321 39.18 0.83 1.02
C ALA A 321 39.69 -0.63 0.97
N ASN A 322 40.57 -1.01 1.90
CA ASN A 322 41.08 -2.38 2.02
C ASN A 322 40.02 -3.38 2.54
N MET A 323 39.08 -2.91 3.37
CA MET A 323 37.98 -3.72 3.90
C MET A 323 36.88 -3.90 2.86
N GLU A 324 36.49 -2.82 2.18
CA GLU A 324 35.51 -2.85 1.10
C GLU A 324 35.91 -3.81 -0.04
N ALA A 325 37.18 -3.76 -0.45
CA ALA A 325 37.71 -4.65 -1.48
C ALA A 325 37.73 -6.13 -1.06
N ALA A 326 37.88 -6.43 0.23
CA ALA A 326 38.04 -7.79 0.75
C ALA A 326 36.71 -8.54 1.00
N LEU A 327 35.56 -7.86 1.02
CA LEU A 327 34.27 -8.49 1.26
C LEU A 327 33.80 -9.37 0.08
N SER A 328 33.23 -10.53 0.39
CA SER A 328 32.54 -11.37 -0.62
C SER A 328 31.23 -10.74 -1.09
N LEU A 329 30.68 -11.22 -2.21
CA LEU A 329 29.40 -10.72 -2.76
C LEU A 329 28.25 -10.82 -1.75
N SER A 330 28.15 -11.94 -1.03
CA SER A 330 27.12 -12.15 -0.01
C SER A 330 27.25 -11.17 1.16
N GLN A 331 28.48 -10.92 1.62
CA GLN A 331 28.74 -9.96 2.68
C GLN A 331 28.43 -8.53 2.25
N LEU A 332 28.78 -8.14 1.02
CA LEU A 332 28.44 -6.82 0.48
C LEU A 332 26.92 -6.63 0.41
N SER A 333 26.20 -7.59 -0.20
CA SER A 333 24.73 -7.56 -0.28
C SER A 333 24.11 -7.42 1.11
N LYS A 334 24.52 -8.26 2.06
CA LYS A 334 23.94 -8.23 3.41
C LYS A 334 24.24 -6.94 4.16
N CYS A 335 25.46 -6.40 4.04
CA CYS A 335 25.78 -5.10 4.61
C CYS A 335 24.89 -4.00 4.03
N ILE A 336 24.70 -3.95 2.70
CA ILE A 336 23.85 -2.94 2.05
C ILE A 336 22.39 -3.06 2.53
N GLU A 337 21.84 -4.27 2.63
CA GLU A 337 20.49 -4.49 3.19
C GLU A 337 20.37 -3.94 4.62
N CYS A 338 21.36 -4.23 5.48
CA CYS A 338 21.37 -3.77 6.87
C CYS A 338 21.46 -2.25 7.00
N LEU A 339 22.26 -1.59 6.14
CA LEU A 339 22.36 -0.14 6.13
C LEU A 339 21.06 0.50 5.61
N GLY A 340 20.44 -0.08 4.58
CA GLY A 340 19.12 0.33 4.11
C GLY A 340 18.04 0.23 5.19
N ALA A 341 17.99 -0.89 5.92
CA ALA A 341 17.07 -1.06 7.05
C ALA A 341 17.34 -0.05 8.18
N SER A 342 18.61 0.28 8.45
CA SER A 342 18.98 1.28 9.46
C SER A 342 18.50 2.68 9.07
N LEU A 343 18.63 3.07 7.79
CA LEU A 343 18.10 4.34 7.30
C LEU A 343 16.58 4.42 7.47
N SER A 344 15.87 3.35 7.09
CA SER A 344 14.41 3.26 7.21
C SER A 344 13.94 3.41 8.66
N TRP A 345 14.51 2.65 9.61
CA TRP A 345 14.12 2.75 11.03
C TRP A 345 14.53 4.07 11.68
N SER A 346 15.68 4.64 11.29
CA SER A 346 16.12 5.94 11.85
C SER A 346 15.12 7.06 11.59
N HIS A 347 14.34 6.96 10.50
CA HIS A 347 13.28 7.91 10.18
C HIS A 347 12.03 7.69 11.04
N GLU A 348 11.65 6.44 11.31
CA GLU A 348 10.49 6.12 12.16
C GLU A 348 10.74 6.52 13.62
N ASP A 349 11.94 6.26 14.13
CA ASP A 349 12.27 6.39 15.56
C ASP A 349 13.09 7.65 15.90
N GLY A 350 13.51 8.44 14.91
CA GLY A 350 14.36 9.63 15.11
C GLY A 350 15.73 9.34 15.74
N SER A 351 16.22 8.10 15.61
CA SER A 351 17.31 7.56 16.42
C SER A 351 18.73 7.94 15.96
N MET A 352 18.88 8.53 14.76
CA MET A 352 20.16 8.92 14.18
C MET A 352 20.23 10.41 13.87
N SER A 353 21.40 11.01 14.06
CA SER A 353 21.65 12.39 13.64
C SER A 353 21.62 12.52 12.11
N GLN A 354 21.33 13.72 11.60
CA GLN A 354 21.33 13.97 10.15
C GLN A 354 22.70 13.69 9.52
N THR A 355 23.79 13.98 10.24
CA THR A 355 25.17 13.71 9.81
C THR A 355 25.46 12.21 9.71
N ASP A 356 24.99 11.42 10.67
CA ASP A 356 25.19 9.97 10.65
C ASP A 356 24.36 9.32 9.55
N SER A 357 23.12 9.77 9.34
CA SER A 357 22.26 9.30 8.25
C SER A 357 22.88 9.58 6.88
N GLN A 358 23.48 10.76 6.67
CA GLN A 358 24.20 11.08 5.44
C GLN A 358 25.44 10.19 5.24
N PHE A 359 26.20 9.92 6.30
CA PHE A 359 27.36 9.02 6.24
C PHE A 359 26.95 7.59 5.88
N VAL A 360 25.89 7.07 6.52
CA VAL A 360 25.32 5.74 6.20
C VAL A 360 24.88 5.67 4.75
N ALA A 361 24.17 6.68 4.25
CA ALA A 361 23.72 6.74 2.86
C ALA A 361 24.91 6.74 1.88
N GLN A 362 25.94 7.54 2.14
CA GLN A 362 27.15 7.58 1.30
C GLN A 362 27.89 6.23 1.28
N LEU A 363 28.08 5.61 2.45
CA LEU A 363 28.71 4.30 2.56
C LEU A 363 27.90 3.22 1.84
N THR A 364 26.57 3.27 1.94
CA THR A 364 25.67 2.34 1.23
C THR A 364 25.89 2.44 -0.29
N VAL A 365 26.01 3.64 -0.85
CA VAL A 365 26.28 3.86 -2.28
C VAL A 365 27.67 3.36 -2.68
N ASN A 366 28.70 3.57 -1.84
CA ASN A 366 30.06 3.07 -2.10
C ASN A 366 30.08 1.53 -2.16
N LEU A 367 29.50 0.86 -1.16
CA LEU A 367 29.42 -0.61 -1.13
C LEU A 367 28.62 -1.16 -2.32
N LEU A 368 27.55 -0.47 -2.73
CA LEU A 368 26.76 -0.81 -3.91
C LEU A 368 27.59 -0.70 -5.20
N GLN A 369 28.38 0.36 -5.34
CA GLN A 369 29.33 0.54 -6.45
C GLN A 369 30.36 -0.60 -6.50
N THR A 370 30.88 -1.03 -5.35
CA THR A 370 31.82 -2.16 -5.26
C THR A 370 31.16 -3.49 -5.59
N LEU A 371 29.95 -3.74 -5.08
CA LEU A 371 29.17 -4.94 -5.39
C LEU A 371 28.94 -5.07 -6.90
N VAL A 372 28.43 -4.02 -7.54
CA VAL A 372 28.18 -3.99 -8.98
C VAL A 372 29.46 -4.20 -9.77
N SER A 373 30.56 -3.55 -9.37
CA SER A 373 31.86 -3.72 -10.03
C SER A 373 32.43 -5.14 -9.91
N LYS A 374 32.12 -5.87 -8.82
CA LYS A 374 32.49 -7.29 -8.66
C LYS A 374 31.58 -8.21 -9.48
N LEU A 375 30.29 -7.90 -9.55
CA LEU A 375 29.33 -8.64 -10.37
C LEU A 375 29.65 -8.52 -11.87
N GLU A 376 30.12 -7.36 -12.33
CA GLU A 376 30.52 -7.18 -13.74
C GLU A 376 31.84 -7.90 -14.11
N LYS A 377 32.75 -8.08 -13.14
CA LYS A 377 34.04 -8.76 -13.36
C LYS A 377 33.94 -10.28 -13.32
N SER A 378 32.93 -10.80 -12.63
CA SER A 378 32.57 -12.21 -12.71
C SER A 378 31.66 -12.40 -13.93
N ASP A 379 31.75 -13.52 -14.65
CA ASP A 379 30.72 -13.89 -15.61
C ASP A 379 29.42 -14.06 -14.83
N THR A 380 28.65 -12.98 -14.70
CA THR A 380 27.60 -12.85 -13.70
C THR A 380 26.56 -13.92 -13.96
N SER A 381 26.51 -14.93 -13.10
CA SER A 381 25.50 -15.97 -13.25
C SER A 381 24.15 -15.38 -12.87
N HIS A 382 23.07 -15.88 -13.49
CA HIS A 382 21.70 -15.59 -13.06
C HIS A 382 21.54 -15.69 -11.53
N ASN A 383 22.18 -16.70 -10.93
CA ASN A 383 22.11 -16.93 -9.48
C ASN A 383 22.75 -15.79 -8.67
N ASP A 384 23.82 -15.15 -9.14
CA ASP A 384 24.44 -14.05 -8.42
C ASP A 384 23.56 -12.79 -8.47
N CYS A 385 22.88 -12.56 -9.59
CA CYS A 385 21.90 -11.47 -9.72
C CYS A 385 20.71 -11.68 -8.75
N SER A 386 20.11 -12.88 -8.78
CA SER A 386 19.00 -13.26 -7.89
C SER A 386 19.35 -13.20 -6.41
N LEU A 387 20.56 -13.64 -6.03
CA LEU A 387 20.95 -13.73 -4.62
C LEU A 387 21.45 -12.41 -4.04
N TYR A 388 22.08 -11.54 -4.84
CA TYR A 388 22.80 -10.39 -4.30
C TYR A 388 22.32 -9.03 -4.79
N LEU A 389 21.60 -8.95 -5.91
CA LEU A 389 21.20 -7.67 -6.50
C LEU A 389 19.70 -7.41 -6.39
N ILE A 390 18.86 -8.40 -6.72
CA ILE A 390 17.40 -8.27 -6.66
C ILE A 390 16.87 -7.99 -5.24
N PRO A 391 17.39 -8.63 -4.16
CA PRO A 391 16.97 -8.29 -2.80
C PRO A 391 17.21 -6.82 -2.45
N LEU A 392 18.31 -6.23 -2.96
CA LEU A 392 18.65 -4.83 -2.74
C LEU A 392 17.69 -3.86 -3.40
N PHE A 393 17.15 -4.22 -4.56
CA PHE A 393 16.14 -3.41 -5.23
C PHE A 393 14.90 -3.23 -4.37
N VAL A 394 14.45 -4.29 -3.70
CA VAL A 394 13.30 -4.23 -2.80
C VAL A 394 13.68 -3.48 -1.52
N SER A 395 14.79 -3.84 -0.88
CA SER A 395 15.17 -3.27 0.43
C SER A 395 15.52 -1.78 0.40
N LEU A 396 16.05 -1.28 -0.73
CA LEU A 396 16.46 0.12 -0.85
C LEU A 396 15.38 1.02 -1.48
N SER A 397 14.26 0.46 -1.98
CA SER A 397 13.31 1.22 -2.79
C SER A 397 12.74 2.44 -2.09
N ASP A 398 12.30 2.30 -0.84
CA ASP A 398 11.70 3.42 -0.11
C ASP A 398 12.71 4.56 0.15
N GLU A 399 13.96 4.21 0.43
CA GLU A 399 15.05 5.16 0.66
C GLU A 399 15.45 5.92 -0.60
N VAL A 400 15.45 5.25 -1.77
CA VAL A 400 15.72 5.87 -3.07
C VAL A 400 14.55 6.77 -3.48
N ILE A 401 13.30 6.29 -3.37
CA ILE A 401 12.10 7.05 -3.75
C ILE A 401 11.97 8.31 -2.89
N ALA A 402 12.26 8.22 -1.59
CA ALA A 402 12.24 9.36 -0.68
C ALA A 402 13.40 10.35 -0.92
N GLY A 403 14.36 10.01 -1.80
CA GLY A 403 15.54 10.84 -2.09
C GLY A 403 16.59 10.85 -0.97
N ARG A 404 16.50 9.91 -0.01
CA ARG A 404 17.45 9.77 1.11
C ARG A 404 18.72 9.03 0.67
N LEU A 405 18.58 8.09 -0.25
CA LEU A 405 19.70 7.41 -0.90
C LEU A 405 19.86 7.94 -2.34
N ASN A 406 20.86 8.79 -2.57
CA ASN A 406 21.12 9.38 -3.87
C ASN A 406 22.04 8.48 -4.72
N ILE A 407 21.44 7.65 -5.57
CA ILE A 407 22.18 6.78 -6.49
C ILE A 407 22.41 7.51 -7.81
N SER A 408 23.67 7.62 -8.24
CA SER A 408 24.00 8.26 -9.52
C SER A 408 23.37 7.51 -10.70
N TYR A 409 23.02 8.23 -11.77
CA TYR A 409 22.45 7.62 -12.98
C TYR A 409 23.37 6.55 -13.58
N ALA A 410 24.69 6.76 -13.56
CA ALA A 410 25.67 5.80 -14.06
C ALA A 410 25.67 4.49 -13.25
N LEU A 411 25.53 4.57 -11.93
CA LEU A 411 25.41 3.38 -11.08
C LEU A 411 24.06 2.69 -11.30
N MET A 412 22.95 3.42 -11.39
CA MET A 412 21.64 2.85 -11.72
C MET A 412 21.66 2.11 -13.06
N GLN A 413 22.29 2.70 -14.09
CA GLN A 413 22.42 2.05 -15.40
C GLN A 413 23.12 0.71 -15.28
N ARG A 414 24.29 0.66 -14.64
CA ARG A 414 25.04 -0.59 -14.44
C ARG A 414 24.25 -1.62 -13.63
N MET A 415 23.56 -1.17 -12.57
CA MET A 415 22.72 -2.03 -11.74
C MET A 415 21.57 -2.65 -12.52
N PHE A 416 20.89 -1.89 -13.38
CA PHE A 416 19.74 -2.40 -14.14
C PHE A 416 20.14 -3.13 -15.43
N ASP A 417 21.35 -2.91 -15.94
CA ASP A 417 21.86 -3.61 -17.13
C ASP A 417 22.12 -5.11 -16.85
N ILE A 418 22.61 -5.44 -15.65
CA ILE A 418 22.82 -6.84 -15.20
C ILE A 418 21.51 -7.66 -15.26
N PRO A 419 20.42 -7.30 -14.54
CA PRO A 419 19.16 -8.03 -14.58
C PRO A 419 18.45 -7.91 -15.93
N TYR A 420 18.66 -6.83 -16.69
CA TYR A 420 18.11 -6.70 -18.04
C TYR A 420 18.68 -7.77 -18.99
N LYS A 421 20.01 -8.00 -18.95
CA LYS A 421 20.67 -9.06 -19.72
C LYS A 421 20.23 -10.47 -19.30
N GLN A 422 19.89 -10.66 -18.02
CA GLN A 422 19.45 -11.94 -17.46
C GLN A 422 17.92 -12.10 -17.40
N PHE A 423 17.15 -11.15 -17.96
CA PHE A 423 15.71 -11.08 -17.73
C PHE A 423 14.96 -12.36 -18.13
N GLY A 424 15.39 -13.00 -19.22
CA GLY A 424 14.78 -14.24 -19.74
C GLY A 424 14.95 -15.46 -18.83
N VAL A 425 15.94 -15.46 -17.92
CA VAL A 425 16.20 -16.57 -17.00
C VAL A 425 15.71 -16.30 -15.56
N LEU A 426 15.44 -15.04 -15.21
CA LEU A 426 14.82 -14.66 -13.94
C LEU A 426 13.45 -15.33 -13.75
N THR A 427 13.10 -15.64 -12.50
CA THR A 427 11.75 -16.09 -12.15
C THR A 427 10.72 -14.98 -12.39
N PRO A 428 9.43 -15.32 -12.63
CA PRO A 428 8.39 -14.31 -12.83
C PRO A 428 8.30 -13.28 -11.70
N ARG A 429 8.51 -13.73 -10.45
CA ARG A 429 8.52 -12.87 -9.26
C ARG A 429 9.65 -11.85 -9.30
N GLU A 430 10.87 -12.32 -9.55
CA GLU A 430 12.05 -11.47 -9.64
C GLU A 430 11.93 -10.45 -10.77
N ARG A 431 11.40 -10.86 -11.94
CA ARG A 431 11.11 -9.94 -13.05
C ARG A 431 10.15 -8.83 -12.63
N ALA A 432 9.08 -9.17 -11.90
CA ALA A 432 8.13 -8.17 -11.40
C ALA A 432 8.79 -7.19 -10.45
N ASP A 433 9.62 -7.67 -9.51
CA ASP A 433 10.36 -6.84 -8.57
C ASP A 433 11.30 -5.88 -9.33
N VAL A 434 12.16 -6.39 -10.23
CA VAL A 434 13.06 -5.58 -11.08
C VAL A 434 12.30 -4.52 -11.87
N VAL A 435 11.23 -4.92 -12.57
CA VAL A 435 10.41 -4.02 -13.38
C VAL A 435 9.83 -2.91 -12.52
N THR A 436 9.24 -3.23 -11.37
CA THR A 436 8.67 -2.19 -10.51
C THR A 436 9.73 -1.22 -9.98
N THR A 437 10.90 -1.73 -9.58
CA THR A 437 12.01 -0.90 -9.10
C THR A 437 12.51 0.06 -10.18
N VAL A 438 12.70 -0.40 -11.42
CA VAL A 438 13.18 0.44 -12.53
C VAL A 438 12.29 1.67 -12.75
N PHE A 439 10.96 1.49 -12.67
CA PHE A 439 10.01 2.59 -12.78
C PHE A 439 9.96 3.45 -11.52
N LEU A 440 9.95 2.84 -10.34
CA LEU A 440 9.88 3.56 -9.06
C LEU A 440 11.10 4.45 -8.82
N TRP A 441 12.31 3.97 -9.14
CA TRP A 441 13.55 4.73 -8.97
C TRP A 441 13.72 5.84 -10.00
N GLY A 442 12.86 5.89 -11.02
CA GLY A 442 12.91 6.94 -12.02
C GLY A 442 14.03 6.78 -13.06
N PHE A 443 14.60 5.59 -13.21
CA PHE A 443 15.72 5.34 -14.13
C PHE A 443 15.35 5.65 -15.59
N LEU A 444 14.10 5.40 -15.99
CA LEU A 444 13.61 5.60 -17.35
C LEU A 444 12.96 6.98 -17.59
N LYS A 445 13.14 7.94 -16.67
CA LYS A 445 12.58 9.30 -16.80
C LYS A 445 13.28 10.10 -17.90
N LYS A 446 12.50 10.82 -18.72
CA LYS A 446 13.01 11.84 -19.65
C LYS A 446 13.46 13.07 -18.86
N SER A 447 14.77 13.27 -18.67
CA SER A 447 15.30 14.51 -18.08
C SER A 447 15.80 15.47 -19.18
N PRO A 448 15.35 16.75 -19.20
CA PRO A 448 15.77 17.75 -20.20
C PRO A 448 17.29 18.00 -20.24
N ARG A 449 17.99 17.85 -19.11
CA ARG A 449 19.44 18.11 -19.00
C ARG A 449 20.30 16.91 -19.45
N LEU A 450 19.82 15.68 -19.24
CA LEU A 450 20.55 14.46 -19.61
C LEU A 450 20.54 14.23 -21.13
N HIS A 451 19.49 14.64 -21.85
CA HIS A 451 19.45 14.52 -23.30
C HIS A 451 20.43 15.45 -24.03
N GLN A 452 20.70 16.67 -23.53
CA GLN A 452 21.72 17.55 -24.12
C GLN A 452 23.15 17.02 -23.87
N GLN A 453 23.43 16.46 -22.69
CA GLN A 453 24.72 15.82 -22.42
C GLN A 453 24.89 14.50 -23.18
N GLN A 454 23.83 13.68 -23.29
CA GLN A 454 23.85 12.44 -24.06
C GLN A 454 23.92 12.71 -25.57
N GLN A 455 23.28 13.75 -26.10
CA GLN A 455 23.43 14.12 -27.51
C GLN A 455 24.82 14.69 -27.81
N GLN A 456 25.41 15.50 -26.92
CA GLN A 456 26.79 15.96 -27.10
C GLN A 456 27.84 14.84 -26.96
N GLN A 457 27.61 13.84 -26.09
CA GLN A 457 28.46 12.64 -26.02
C GLN A 457 28.19 11.65 -27.16
N GLN A 458 26.95 11.51 -27.63
CA GLN A 458 26.62 10.67 -28.79
C GLN A 458 27.09 11.28 -30.11
N GLU A 459 27.06 12.60 -30.29
CA GLU A 459 27.62 13.25 -31.49
C GLU A 459 29.15 13.16 -31.51
N LYS A 460 29.81 13.30 -30.35
CA LYS A 460 31.25 13.03 -30.23
C LYS A 460 31.62 11.56 -30.46
N ARG A 461 30.78 10.60 -30.05
CA ARG A 461 31.01 9.15 -30.28
C ARG A 461 30.60 8.69 -31.68
N ARG A 462 29.56 9.29 -32.30
CA ARG A 462 29.13 9.00 -33.68
C ARG A 462 30.16 9.46 -34.73
N GLN A 463 31.07 10.34 -34.38
CA GLN A 463 32.21 10.72 -35.23
C GLN A 463 33.41 9.77 -35.12
N MET A 464 33.45 8.85 -34.15
CA MET A 464 34.64 8.00 -33.92
C MET A 464 34.47 6.48 -34.03
N ASP A 465 33.28 5.89 -34.20
CA ASP A 465 33.20 4.46 -34.48
C ASP A 465 31.99 4.05 -35.35
N LYS A 466 32.30 3.60 -36.58
CA LYS A 466 31.43 2.76 -37.41
C LYS A 466 31.93 1.33 -37.33
N SER A 467 31.71 0.66 -36.19
CA SER A 467 31.88 -0.80 -36.09
C SER A 467 31.16 -1.34 -34.85
N TYR A 468 30.42 -2.43 -35.06
CA TYR A 468 29.70 -3.27 -34.09
C TYR A 468 28.36 -2.78 -33.48
N HIS A 469 27.31 -3.55 -33.81
CA HIS A 469 26.00 -3.60 -33.15
C HIS A 469 26.13 -4.03 -31.69
N ASN A 470 25.82 -3.12 -30.76
CA ASN A 470 25.11 -3.36 -29.50
C ASN A 470 24.85 -1.98 -28.87
N LYS A 471 23.68 -1.40 -29.14
CA LYS A 471 23.23 -0.21 -28.42
C LYS A 471 22.74 -0.64 -27.02
N ASP A 472 23.02 0.17 -26.00
CA ASP A 472 22.54 0.00 -24.61
C ASP A 472 21.00 0.05 -24.54
N ASP A 473 20.35 -1.07 -24.87
CA ASP A 473 18.90 -1.20 -24.91
C ASP A 473 18.27 -1.08 -23.51
N SER A 474 19.02 -1.36 -22.43
CA SER A 474 18.54 -1.29 -21.04
C SER A 474 18.19 0.12 -20.56
N SER A 475 18.68 1.18 -21.22
CA SER A 475 18.37 2.57 -20.87
C SER A 475 17.08 3.10 -21.50
N LEU A 476 16.48 2.33 -22.43
CA LEU A 476 15.32 2.77 -23.22
C LEU A 476 14.01 2.25 -22.62
N LEU A 477 13.05 3.16 -22.43
CA LEU A 477 11.71 2.85 -21.92
C LEU A 477 10.97 1.82 -22.79
N GLU A 478 11.13 1.91 -24.11
CA GLU A 478 10.51 0.99 -25.08
C GLU A 478 11.03 -0.44 -24.92
N SER A 479 12.34 -0.59 -24.72
CA SER A 479 13.00 -1.89 -24.53
C SER A 479 12.48 -2.62 -23.28
N TRP A 480 12.30 -1.90 -22.18
CA TRP A 480 11.67 -2.46 -20.98
C TRP A 480 10.19 -2.80 -21.20
N CYS A 481 9.42 -1.97 -21.89
CA CYS A 481 8.03 -2.29 -22.20
C CYS A 481 7.92 -3.56 -23.07
N ASN A 482 8.78 -3.70 -24.07
CA ASN A 482 8.81 -4.86 -24.97
C ASN A 482 9.21 -6.15 -24.24
N ILE A 483 10.22 -6.10 -23.37
CA ILE A 483 10.66 -7.29 -22.63
C ILE A 483 9.62 -7.75 -21.59
N ILE A 484 8.90 -6.82 -20.95
CA ILE A 484 7.77 -7.14 -20.07
C ILE A 484 6.68 -7.89 -20.86
N LEU A 485 6.36 -7.40 -22.05
CA LEU A 485 5.34 -8.00 -22.92
C LEU A 485 5.74 -9.36 -23.46
N ALA A 486 7.02 -9.57 -23.78
CA ALA A 486 7.54 -10.87 -24.21
C ALA A 486 7.34 -11.96 -23.15
N HIS A 487 7.29 -11.58 -21.87
CA HIS A 487 7.10 -12.50 -20.74
C HIS A 487 5.71 -12.41 -20.09
N VAL A 488 4.73 -11.74 -20.73
CA VAL A 488 3.41 -11.45 -20.15
C VAL A 488 2.67 -12.70 -19.66
N GLU A 489 2.83 -13.83 -20.36
CA GLU A 489 2.17 -15.10 -20.04
C GLU A 489 2.81 -15.85 -18.88
N SER A 490 4.05 -15.50 -18.52
CA SER A 490 4.79 -16.16 -17.42
C SER A 490 4.43 -15.61 -16.04
N TYR A 491 3.83 -14.42 -15.98
CA TYR A 491 3.48 -13.78 -14.71
C TYR A 491 2.21 -14.39 -14.11
N ASN A 492 2.24 -14.63 -12.80
CA ASN A 492 1.04 -14.98 -12.06
C ASN A 492 0.20 -13.72 -11.76
N ILE A 493 -0.95 -13.93 -11.11
CA ILE A 493 -1.90 -12.86 -10.82
C ILE A 493 -1.35 -11.75 -9.92
N LEU A 494 -0.51 -12.10 -8.93
CA LEU A 494 0.09 -11.16 -7.98
C LEU A 494 1.20 -10.34 -8.65
N ASP A 495 2.01 -10.98 -9.51
CA ASP A 495 3.07 -10.32 -10.25
C ASP A 495 2.49 -9.25 -11.19
N ILE A 496 1.45 -9.58 -11.95
CA ILE A 496 0.78 -8.62 -12.84
C ILE A 496 0.15 -7.48 -12.03
N LEU A 497 -0.51 -7.79 -10.91
CA LEU A 497 -1.10 -6.77 -10.05
C LEU A 497 -0.06 -5.82 -9.47
N GLN A 498 1.09 -6.33 -9.03
CA GLN A 498 2.20 -5.52 -8.55
C GLN A 498 2.69 -4.58 -9.66
N ILE A 499 3.01 -5.11 -10.83
CA ILE A 499 3.49 -4.31 -11.98
C ILE A 499 2.47 -3.20 -12.32
N ILE A 500 1.19 -3.54 -12.48
CA ILE A 500 0.15 -2.56 -12.81
C ILE A 500 0.03 -1.51 -11.71
N ASN A 501 0.00 -1.93 -10.43
CA ASN A 501 -0.24 -1.02 -9.31
C ASN A 501 0.90 -0.06 -9.05
N GLU A 502 2.15 -0.54 -9.09
CA GLU A 502 3.32 0.31 -8.84
C GLU A 502 3.55 1.26 -10.02
N ILE A 503 3.60 0.74 -11.25
CA ILE A 503 3.86 1.58 -12.43
C ILE A 503 2.74 2.62 -12.62
N SER A 504 1.46 2.24 -12.46
CA SER A 504 0.36 3.20 -12.55
C SER A 504 0.34 4.19 -11.38
N ALA A 505 0.87 3.83 -10.21
CA ALA A 505 1.02 4.78 -9.12
C ALA A 505 2.03 5.85 -9.50
N THR A 506 3.24 5.45 -9.92
CA THR A 506 4.36 6.33 -10.25
C THR A 506 4.06 7.26 -11.42
N ILE A 507 3.69 6.69 -12.57
CA ILE A 507 3.55 7.45 -13.82
C ILE A 507 2.46 8.52 -13.71
N TYR A 508 1.32 8.16 -13.12
CA TYR A 508 0.19 9.10 -13.02
C TYR A 508 0.31 10.06 -11.83
N ALA A 509 1.13 9.75 -10.82
CA ALA A 509 1.46 10.74 -9.79
C ALA A 509 2.34 11.85 -10.36
N GLU A 510 3.33 11.49 -11.18
CA GLU A 510 4.25 12.46 -11.80
C GLU A 510 3.59 13.28 -12.91
N ALA A 511 2.74 12.67 -13.73
CA ALA A 511 1.96 13.39 -14.74
C ALA A 511 1.02 14.44 -14.11
N ALA A 512 0.50 14.18 -12.90
CA ALA A 512 -0.33 15.15 -12.16
C ALA A 512 0.46 16.36 -11.65
N GLY A 513 1.78 16.24 -11.48
CA GLY A 513 2.69 17.33 -11.11
C GLY A 513 3.11 18.23 -12.28
N GLY A 514 2.60 18.00 -13.50
CA GLY A 514 2.89 18.80 -14.68
C GLY A 514 4.21 18.47 -15.40
N GLY A 515 4.89 17.38 -15.03
CA GLY A 515 6.07 16.88 -15.74
C GLY A 515 5.73 15.71 -16.66
N ASP A 516 6.05 15.83 -17.96
CA ASP A 516 6.06 14.70 -18.91
C ASP A 516 7.32 13.84 -18.70
N THR A 517 7.46 13.23 -17.50
CA THR A 517 8.63 12.43 -17.12
C THR A 517 8.66 11.08 -17.83
N TYR A 518 7.50 10.46 -18.07
CA TYR A 518 7.34 9.19 -18.76
C TYR A 518 6.51 9.35 -20.03
N ASP A 519 6.92 8.66 -21.10
CA ASP A 519 6.14 8.65 -22.33
C ASP A 519 4.92 7.73 -22.21
N LEU A 520 3.76 8.34 -21.96
CA LEU A 520 2.49 7.63 -21.84
C LEU A 520 2.12 6.85 -23.11
N TYR A 521 2.60 7.24 -24.30
CA TYR A 521 2.33 6.51 -25.54
C TYR A 521 3.04 5.15 -25.57
N ILE A 522 4.16 5.01 -24.88
CA ILE A 522 4.95 3.77 -24.82
C ILE A 522 4.46 2.88 -23.68
N VAL A 523 4.23 3.43 -22.49
CA VAL A 523 3.93 2.60 -21.30
C VAL A 523 2.48 2.13 -21.26
N ARG A 524 1.53 2.97 -21.71
CA ARG A 524 0.10 2.66 -21.60
C ARG A 524 -0.30 1.39 -22.37
N PRO A 525 0.18 1.13 -23.61
CA PRO A 525 -0.09 -0.15 -24.30
C PRO A 525 0.34 -1.37 -23.49
N MET A 526 1.53 -1.32 -22.87
CA MET A 526 2.04 -2.41 -22.04
C MET A 526 1.12 -2.68 -20.83
N LEU A 527 0.73 -1.63 -20.11
CA LEU A 527 -0.18 -1.77 -18.96
C LEU A 527 -1.58 -2.27 -19.36
N ILE A 528 -2.08 -1.87 -20.53
CA ILE A 528 -3.36 -2.37 -21.06
C ILE A 528 -3.26 -3.86 -21.40
N GLN A 529 -2.15 -4.33 -21.97
CA GLN A 529 -1.98 -5.73 -22.31
C GLN A 529 -1.85 -6.61 -21.05
N LEU A 530 -1.11 -6.16 -20.04
CA LEU A 530 -1.09 -6.79 -18.72
C LEU A 530 -2.48 -6.84 -18.09
N GLN A 531 -3.24 -5.74 -18.19
CA GLN A 531 -4.61 -5.66 -17.70
C GLN A 531 -5.53 -6.67 -18.40
N ARG A 532 -5.40 -6.85 -19.72
CA ARG A 532 -6.15 -7.87 -20.47
C ARG A 532 -5.77 -9.29 -20.05
N GLN A 533 -4.49 -9.54 -19.79
CA GLN A 533 -4.05 -10.85 -19.30
C GLN A 533 -4.62 -11.14 -17.91
N LEU A 534 -4.61 -10.14 -17.03
CA LEU A 534 -5.22 -10.23 -15.71
C LEU A 534 -6.72 -10.54 -15.77
N GLN A 535 -7.43 -9.96 -16.75
CA GLN A 535 -8.84 -10.27 -17.00
C GLN A 535 -9.09 -11.72 -17.43
N ARG A 536 -8.13 -12.39 -18.06
CA ARG A 536 -8.27 -13.82 -18.38
C ARG A 536 -8.15 -14.70 -17.14
N MET A 537 -7.56 -14.20 -16.06
CA MET A 537 -7.33 -14.90 -14.79
C MET A 537 -8.36 -14.55 -13.70
N GLN A 538 -9.50 -13.95 -14.08
CA GLN A 538 -10.54 -13.43 -13.19
C GLN A 538 -11.03 -14.40 -12.12
N GLY A 539 -11.11 -15.70 -12.43
CA GLY A 539 -11.57 -16.74 -11.50
C GLY A 539 -10.74 -16.91 -10.21
N SER A 540 -9.58 -16.24 -10.09
CA SER A 540 -8.69 -16.33 -8.93
C SER A 540 -8.68 -15.08 -8.03
N PHE A 541 -9.47 -14.04 -8.33
CA PHE A 541 -9.47 -12.80 -7.53
C PHE A 541 -9.96 -12.98 -6.07
N ASP A 542 -10.76 -14.01 -5.81
CA ASP A 542 -11.25 -14.31 -4.47
C ASP A 542 -10.15 -14.70 -3.47
N ASN A 543 -8.96 -15.05 -3.95
CA ASN A 543 -7.81 -15.41 -3.09
C ASN A 543 -6.80 -14.27 -2.90
N ILE A 544 -7.01 -13.11 -3.54
CA ILE A 544 -6.07 -11.98 -3.53
C ILE A 544 -6.37 -11.05 -2.36
N PRO A 545 -5.36 -10.51 -1.64
CA PRO A 545 -5.60 -9.56 -0.56
C PRO A 545 -6.33 -8.28 -1.02
N SER A 546 -7.20 -7.75 -0.16
CA SER A 546 -8.01 -6.55 -0.45
C SER A 546 -7.19 -5.33 -0.85
N SER A 547 -5.98 -5.18 -0.29
CA SER A 547 -5.07 -4.06 -0.55
C SER A 547 -4.63 -3.98 -2.01
N TYR A 548 -4.29 -5.12 -2.62
CA TYR A 548 -3.92 -5.21 -4.02
C TYR A 548 -5.11 -4.89 -4.94
N LEU A 549 -6.30 -5.41 -4.60
CA LEU A 549 -7.52 -5.20 -5.37
C LEU A 549 -8.01 -3.74 -5.31
N ALA A 550 -7.98 -3.11 -4.13
CA ALA A 550 -8.33 -1.70 -3.96
C ALA A 550 -7.38 -0.78 -4.73
N ARG A 551 -6.07 -1.09 -4.73
CA ARG A 551 -5.07 -0.42 -5.58
C ARG A 551 -5.36 -0.64 -7.06
N TYR A 552 -5.68 -1.87 -7.45
CA TYR A 552 -5.97 -2.21 -8.84
C TYR A 552 -7.18 -1.46 -9.40
N MET A 553 -8.26 -1.30 -8.63
CA MET A 553 -9.37 -0.43 -9.04
C MET A 553 -8.93 1.00 -9.34
N THR A 554 -8.00 1.53 -8.55
CA THR A 554 -7.43 2.87 -8.77
C THR A 554 -6.56 2.90 -10.03
N SER A 555 -5.75 1.87 -10.25
CA SER A 555 -4.92 1.71 -11.46
C SER A 555 -5.76 1.60 -12.72
N MET A 556 -6.82 0.79 -12.72
CA MET A 556 -7.80 0.72 -13.82
C MET A 556 -8.42 2.09 -14.12
N SER A 557 -8.78 2.83 -13.08
CA SER A 557 -9.32 4.19 -13.18
C SER A 557 -8.33 5.15 -13.86
N LYS A 558 -7.04 5.09 -13.52
CA LYS A 558 -5.97 5.89 -14.13
C LYS A 558 -5.69 5.51 -15.58
N LEU A 559 -5.69 4.21 -15.89
CA LEU A 559 -5.51 3.68 -17.26
C LEU A 559 -6.67 4.06 -18.20
N GLY A 560 -7.80 4.51 -17.64
CA GLY A 560 -8.99 4.88 -18.39
C GLY A 560 -9.74 3.66 -18.91
N VAL A 561 -9.77 2.55 -18.14
CA VAL A 561 -10.62 1.41 -18.44
C VAL A 561 -12.09 1.89 -18.46
N ARG A 562 -12.77 1.70 -19.59
CA ARG A 562 -14.12 2.28 -19.80
C ARG A 562 -15.26 1.35 -19.41
N ARG A 563 -15.03 0.03 -19.38
CA ARG A 563 -16.08 -0.96 -19.11
C ARG A 563 -16.39 -1.00 -17.62
N LYS A 564 -17.64 -0.66 -17.26
CA LYS A 564 -18.10 -0.67 -15.86
C LYS A 564 -18.13 -2.07 -15.26
N SER A 565 -18.36 -3.11 -16.05
CA SER A 565 -18.33 -4.52 -15.64
C SER A 565 -17.03 -4.87 -14.90
N ASP A 566 -15.91 -4.37 -15.42
CA ASP A 566 -14.56 -4.68 -14.94
C ASP A 566 -14.35 -4.10 -13.52
N TYR A 567 -14.96 -2.94 -13.24
CA TYR A 567 -14.97 -2.38 -11.88
C TYR A 567 -15.92 -3.10 -10.95
N TYR A 568 -17.10 -3.52 -11.43
CA TYR A 568 -18.09 -4.21 -10.61
C TYR A 568 -17.61 -5.57 -10.13
N GLU A 569 -16.86 -6.29 -10.94
CA GLU A 569 -16.26 -7.56 -10.56
C GLU A 569 -15.39 -7.42 -9.31
N ILE A 570 -14.45 -6.48 -9.30
CA ILE A 570 -13.57 -6.23 -8.15
C ILE A 570 -14.36 -5.65 -6.97
N LEU A 571 -15.29 -4.72 -7.24
CA LEU A 571 -16.12 -4.09 -6.21
C LEU A 571 -17.00 -5.12 -5.48
N ASN A 572 -17.49 -6.14 -6.20
CA ASN A 572 -18.32 -7.20 -5.64
C ASN A 572 -17.57 -8.10 -4.65
N ILE A 573 -16.26 -8.25 -4.84
CA ILE A 573 -15.37 -8.95 -3.91
C ILE A 573 -15.08 -8.05 -2.71
N LEU A 574 -14.66 -6.80 -2.95
CA LEU A 574 -14.27 -5.85 -1.91
C LEU A 574 -15.42 -5.47 -0.96
N GLN A 575 -16.68 -5.43 -1.44
CA GLN A 575 -17.83 -5.14 -0.58
C GLN A 575 -18.13 -6.26 0.42
N LYS A 576 -17.69 -7.50 0.16
CA LYS A 576 -17.87 -8.66 1.04
C LYS A 576 -16.75 -8.80 2.07
N ARG A 577 -15.71 -7.98 1.98
CA ARG A 577 -14.53 -8.03 2.85
C ARG A 577 -14.44 -6.79 3.73
N GLU A 578 -13.70 -6.94 4.81
CA GLU A 578 -13.26 -5.81 5.63
C GLU A 578 -12.16 -5.05 4.90
N LEU A 579 -12.28 -3.72 4.92
CA LEU A 579 -11.36 -2.80 4.27
C LEU A 579 -10.93 -1.77 5.31
N THR A 580 -9.65 -1.43 5.30
CA THR A 580 -9.13 -0.28 6.05
C THR A 580 -9.79 1.02 5.59
N GLU A 581 -9.70 2.06 6.41
CA GLU A 581 -10.22 3.39 6.07
C GLU A 581 -9.63 3.97 4.80
N PHE A 582 -8.34 3.74 4.59
CA PHE A 582 -7.63 4.16 3.40
C PHE A 582 -8.09 3.43 2.13
N GLU A 583 -8.30 2.11 2.22
CA GLU A 583 -8.84 1.31 1.11
C GLU A 583 -10.28 1.71 0.78
N ASN A 584 -11.12 1.93 1.80
CA ASN A 584 -12.48 2.42 1.62
C ASN A 584 -12.51 3.76 0.88
N LEU A 585 -11.65 4.71 1.26
CA LEU A 585 -11.57 6.02 0.60
C LEU A 585 -11.10 5.91 -0.85
N ARG A 586 -10.12 5.04 -1.12
CA ARG A 586 -9.64 4.75 -2.50
C ARG A 586 -10.74 4.16 -3.38
N VAL A 587 -11.42 3.12 -2.89
CA VAL A 587 -12.52 2.48 -3.62
C VAL A 587 -13.65 3.47 -3.84
N LEU A 588 -14.00 4.27 -2.83
CA LEU A 588 -15.02 5.32 -2.94
C LEU A 588 -14.65 6.36 -4.00
N GLY A 589 -13.38 6.76 -4.09
CA GLY A 589 -12.91 7.67 -5.14
C GLY A 589 -13.10 7.11 -6.55
N VAL A 590 -12.91 5.80 -6.75
CA VAL A 590 -13.19 5.13 -8.04
C VAL A 590 -14.69 5.05 -8.31
N VAL A 591 -15.48 4.68 -7.30
CA VAL A 591 -16.95 4.65 -7.37
C VAL A 591 -17.51 6.01 -7.77
N ALA A 592 -17.00 7.08 -7.15
CA ALA A 592 -17.38 8.45 -7.43
C ALA A 592 -17.00 8.87 -8.86
N ARG A 593 -15.74 8.68 -9.27
CA ARG A 593 -15.23 9.11 -10.58
C ARG A 593 -15.94 8.41 -11.76
N HIS A 594 -16.26 7.12 -11.61
CA HIS A 594 -16.90 6.32 -12.66
C HIS A 594 -18.42 6.25 -12.53
N HIS A 595 -18.99 6.92 -11.53
CA HIS A 595 -20.41 6.85 -11.17
C HIS A 595 -20.91 5.39 -11.15
N LEU A 596 -20.24 4.56 -10.36
CA LEU A 596 -20.62 3.17 -10.15
C LEU A 596 -21.79 3.11 -9.17
N ARG A 597 -22.87 2.44 -9.55
CA ARG A 597 -24.02 2.20 -8.67
C ARG A 597 -23.68 1.07 -7.70
N SER A 598 -23.26 1.41 -6.48
CA SER A 598 -23.03 0.43 -5.41
C SER A 598 -23.67 0.92 -4.11
N MET A 599 -24.97 0.67 -3.99
CA MET A 599 -25.76 1.16 -2.85
C MET A 599 -25.28 0.52 -1.54
N THR A 600 -25.01 -0.78 -1.53
CA THR A 600 -24.52 -1.51 -0.35
C THR A 600 -23.21 -0.93 0.17
N PHE A 601 -22.26 -0.63 -0.72
CA PHE A 601 -20.99 -0.01 -0.36
C PHE A 601 -21.21 1.41 0.18
N LEU A 602 -22.00 2.25 -0.49
CA LEU A 602 -22.29 3.62 -0.04
C LEU A 602 -22.99 3.65 1.33
N THR A 603 -23.98 2.78 1.55
CA THR A 603 -24.66 2.64 2.84
C THR A 603 -23.68 2.25 3.95
N ARG A 604 -22.77 1.31 3.70
CA ARG A 604 -21.72 0.91 4.65
C ARG A 604 -20.81 2.09 5.01
N ILE A 605 -20.36 2.87 4.02
CA ILE A 605 -19.52 4.05 4.26
C ILE A 605 -20.26 5.10 5.10
N ILE A 606 -21.53 5.38 4.75
CA ILE A 606 -22.33 6.42 5.42
C ILE A 606 -22.68 6.04 6.86
N ASN A 607 -23.04 4.79 7.10
CA ASN A 607 -23.30 4.29 8.46
C ASN A 607 -22.03 4.31 9.32
N GLY A 608 -20.84 4.19 8.70
CA GLY A 608 -19.56 4.28 9.38
C GLY A 608 -19.05 5.69 9.66
N ILE A 609 -19.67 6.75 9.13
CA ILE A 609 -19.20 8.15 9.33
C ILE A 609 -18.90 8.48 10.81
N PRO A 610 -19.72 8.11 11.81
CA PRO A 610 -19.46 8.44 13.21
C PRO A 610 -18.15 7.85 13.75
N GLN A 611 -17.79 6.65 13.31
CA GLN A 611 -16.54 5.98 13.71
C GLN A 611 -15.36 6.52 12.92
N ARG A 612 -15.58 6.94 11.65
CA ARG A 612 -14.54 7.43 10.75
C ARG A 612 -14.12 8.85 11.04
N SER A 613 -14.95 9.66 11.70
CA SER A 613 -14.62 11.04 12.01
C SER A 613 -13.42 11.17 12.96
N SER A 614 -13.21 10.20 13.86
CA SER A 614 -12.04 10.18 14.75
C SER A 614 -10.80 9.55 14.09
N LEU A 615 -10.98 8.67 13.10
CA LEU A 615 -9.89 7.92 12.46
C LEU A 615 -9.27 8.63 11.26
N LEU A 616 -10.04 9.48 10.56
CA LEU A 616 -9.58 10.17 9.35
C LEU A 616 -8.97 11.53 9.67
N HIS A 617 -7.88 11.89 9.00
CA HIS A 617 -7.35 13.25 9.06
C HIS A 617 -8.24 14.24 8.26
N ALA A 618 -8.18 15.53 8.59
CA ALA A 618 -8.94 16.60 7.91
C ALA A 618 -8.90 16.51 6.37
N LYS A 619 -7.73 16.27 5.77
CA LYS A 619 -7.58 16.12 4.31
C LYS A 619 -8.38 14.93 3.75
N GLN A 620 -8.42 13.82 4.47
CA GLN A 620 -9.16 12.61 4.09
C GLN A 620 -10.66 12.80 4.30
N LYS A 621 -11.08 13.50 5.36
CA LYS A 621 -12.47 13.92 5.59
C LYS A 621 -12.99 14.77 4.43
N SER A 622 -12.21 15.73 3.94
CA SER A 622 -12.56 16.53 2.75
C SER A 622 -12.75 15.67 1.49
N LEU A 623 -11.88 14.68 1.28
CA LEU A 623 -12.00 13.74 0.15
C LEU A 623 -13.22 12.83 0.28
N LEU A 624 -13.52 12.37 1.51
CA LEU A 624 -14.72 11.59 1.79
C LEU A 624 -15.98 12.36 1.39
N LEU A 625 -16.10 13.62 1.83
CA LEU A 625 -17.21 14.50 1.46
C LEU A 625 -17.31 14.68 -0.05
N LYS A 626 -16.19 14.98 -0.71
CA LYS A 626 -16.12 15.15 -2.16
C LYS A 626 -16.60 13.91 -2.91
N TYR A 627 -16.11 12.73 -2.53
CA TYR A 627 -16.47 11.49 -3.19
C TYR A 627 -17.89 11.05 -2.90
N LEU A 628 -18.41 11.26 -1.67
CA LEU A 628 -19.82 11.02 -1.35
C LEU A 628 -20.75 11.92 -2.18
N GLY A 629 -20.41 13.20 -2.34
CA GLY A 629 -21.12 14.12 -3.22
C GLY A 629 -21.12 13.64 -4.68
N GLN A 630 -19.95 13.33 -5.23
CA GLN A 630 -19.80 12.85 -6.61
C GLN A 630 -20.45 11.47 -6.87
N ALA A 631 -20.44 10.57 -5.87
CA ALA A 631 -21.13 9.28 -5.90
C ALA A 631 -22.65 9.40 -5.68
N ARG A 632 -23.13 10.61 -5.39
CA ARG A 632 -24.54 10.95 -5.19
C ARG A 632 -25.18 10.29 -3.98
N ALA A 633 -24.48 10.31 -2.86
CA ALA A 633 -24.95 9.78 -1.58
C ALA A 633 -26.09 10.60 -0.93
N GLN A 634 -26.56 11.71 -1.52
CA GLN A 634 -27.63 12.55 -0.96
C GLN A 634 -29.00 11.87 -0.83
N ARG A 635 -29.17 10.65 -1.37
CA ARG A 635 -30.37 9.82 -1.11
C ARG A 635 -30.29 9.09 0.24
N LEU A 636 -29.07 8.87 0.74
CA LEU A 636 -28.77 8.16 1.97
C LEU A 636 -28.48 9.11 3.15
N ILE A 637 -27.98 10.30 2.85
CA ILE A 637 -27.71 11.35 3.85
C ILE A 637 -28.91 12.28 3.96
N ARG A 638 -29.37 12.53 5.19
CA ARG A 638 -30.47 13.46 5.46
C ARG A 638 -29.97 14.90 5.28
N GLY A 639 -30.63 15.68 4.43
CA GLY A 639 -30.52 17.15 4.41
C GLY A 639 -31.68 17.79 5.18
N PRO A 640 -31.60 19.08 5.54
CA PRO A 640 -30.52 20.03 5.25
C PRO A 640 -29.33 19.99 6.22
N ALA A 641 -29.43 19.20 7.29
CA ALA A 641 -28.36 18.94 8.25
C ALA A 641 -28.38 17.47 8.71
N TYR A 642 -27.23 16.81 8.63
CA TYR A 642 -27.00 15.47 9.13
C TYR A 642 -26.14 15.53 10.39
N SER A 643 -26.63 14.96 11.50
CA SER A 643 -25.97 15.05 12.82
C SER A 643 -24.52 14.59 12.80
N TYR A 644 -24.20 13.51 12.07
CA TYR A 644 -22.83 12.98 12.00
C TYR A 644 -21.87 13.78 11.11
N LEU A 645 -22.38 14.78 10.39
CA LEU A 645 -21.56 15.72 9.61
C LEU A 645 -21.51 17.11 10.25
N GLN A 646 -22.06 17.26 11.47
CA GLN A 646 -22.13 18.54 12.16
C GLN A 646 -20.74 19.11 12.45
N PHE A 647 -20.63 20.44 12.40
CA PHE A 647 -19.42 21.17 12.77
C PHE A 647 -19.00 20.86 14.20
N GLY A 648 -17.71 20.61 14.42
CA GLY A 648 -17.15 20.13 15.70
C GLY A 648 -17.18 18.61 15.85
N SER A 649 -18.14 17.90 15.25
CA SER A 649 -18.21 16.43 15.33
C SER A 649 -17.51 15.73 14.17
N PHE A 650 -17.59 16.29 12.96
CA PHE A 650 -16.91 15.73 11.79
C PHE A 650 -15.63 16.48 11.46
N LEU A 651 -15.72 17.79 11.20
CA LEU A 651 -14.58 18.69 11.07
C LEU A 651 -14.57 19.64 12.27
N THR A 652 -13.46 19.69 13.01
CA THR A 652 -13.28 20.64 14.12
C THR A 652 -12.90 22.03 13.62
N PRO A 653 -13.05 23.09 14.43
CA PRO A 653 -12.59 24.43 14.07
C PRO A 653 -11.10 24.46 13.67
N GLU A 654 -10.24 23.81 14.46
CA GLU A 654 -8.79 23.76 14.25
C GLU A 654 -8.45 23.03 12.95
N GLU A 655 -9.18 21.94 12.65
CA GLU A 655 -9.03 21.22 11.39
C GLU A 655 -9.37 22.12 10.20
N VAL A 656 -10.46 22.90 10.28
CA VAL A 656 -10.90 23.79 9.20
C VAL A 656 -9.87 24.90 8.94
N ASP A 657 -9.33 25.50 9.99
CA ASP A 657 -8.32 26.57 9.86
C ASP A 657 -7.01 26.06 9.25
N GLY A 658 -6.66 24.79 9.51
CA GLY A 658 -5.47 24.13 8.95
C GLY A 658 -5.64 23.52 7.55
N LEU A 659 -6.85 23.59 6.94
CA LEU A 659 -7.10 22.94 5.64
C LEU A 659 -6.42 23.70 4.48
N PRO A 660 -5.65 23.01 3.62
CA PRO A 660 -5.22 23.58 2.35
C PRO A 660 -6.42 23.97 1.49
N LEU A 661 -6.30 25.05 0.70
CA LEU A 661 -7.39 25.60 -0.12
C LEU A 661 -8.09 24.53 -0.98
N LEU A 662 -7.35 23.64 -1.64
CA LEU A 662 -7.94 22.59 -2.47
C LEU A 662 -8.83 21.63 -1.66
N ASN A 663 -8.41 21.26 -0.45
CA ASN A 663 -9.18 20.40 0.43
C ASN A 663 -10.40 21.14 1.01
N ALA A 664 -10.28 22.44 1.29
CA ALA A 664 -11.42 23.28 1.65
C ALA A 664 -12.46 23.34 0.53
N VAL A 665 -12.04 23.49 -0.73
CA VAL A 665 -12.90 23.43 -1.91
C VAL A 665 -13.60 22.06 -2.01
N PHE A 666 -12.87 20.97 -1.81
CA PHE A 666 -13.44 19.61 -1.81
C PHE A 666 -14.48 19.40 -0.70
N ALA A 667 -14.21 19.87 0.51
CA ALA A 667 -15.17 19.80 1.62
C ALA A 667 -16.41 20.64 1.30
N PHE A 668 -16.23 21.89 0.86
CA PHE A 668 -17.33 22.81 0.55
C PHE A 668 -18.24 22.26 -0.56
N VAL A 669 -17.67 21.84 -1.69
CA VAL A 669 -18.43 21.23 -2.79
C VAL A 669 -19.12 19.94 -2.31
N GLY A 670 -18.45 19.11 -1.51
CA GLY A 670 -19.03 17.89 -0.95
C GLY A 670 -20.25 18.16 -0.08
N PHE A 671 -20.19 19.13 0.84
CA PHE A 671 -21.34 19.52 1.68
C PHE A 671 -22.52 20.01 0.83
N VAL A 672 -22.27 20.84 -0.18
CA VAL A 672 -23.32 21.37 -1.07
C VAL A 672 -23.97 20.25 -1.91
N GLU A 673 -23.18 19.33 -2.47
CA GLU A 673 -23.71 18.16 -3.19
C GLU A 673 -24.53 17.22 -2.28
N LEU A 674 -24.14 17.11 -1.01
CA LEU A 674 -24.85 16.36 0.03
C LEU A 674 -26.04 17.12 0.64
N ARG A 675 -26.37 18.30 0.12
CA ARG A 675 -27.49 19.16 0.56
C ARG A 675 -27.40 19.56 2.04
N GLN A 676 -26.19 19.81 2.53
CA GLN A 676 -25.93 20.16 3.93
C GLN A 676 -25.96 21.69 4.13
N TYR A 677 -26.99 22.36 3.59
CA TYR A 677 -27.04 23.82 3.51
C TYR A 677 -27.13 24.54 4.86
N GLU A 678 -27.64 23.87 5.90
CA GLU A 678 -27.74 24.41 7.27
C GLU A 678 -26.50 24.08 8.13
N ASN A 679 -25.47 23.45 7.54
CA ASN A 679 -24.28 23.06 8.26
C ASN A 679 -23.33 24.24 8.48
N LYS A 680 -23.06 24.58 9.74
CA LYS A 680 -22.14 25.67 10.13
C LYS A 680 -20.72 25.55 9.54
N THR A 681 -20.29 24.34 9.17
CA THR A 681 -18.99 24.13 8.51
C THR A 681 -18.90 24.90 7.19
N LEU A 682 -20.00 25.09 6.45
CA LEU A 682 -20.02 25.88 5.22
C LEU A 682 -19.61 27.34 5.48
N GLU A 683 -20.17 27.96 6.53
CA GLU A 683 -19.86 29.32 6.93
C GLU A 683 -18.40 29.45 7.39
N CYS A 684 -17.89 28.48 8.17
CA CYS A 684 -16.50 28.44 8.59
C CYS A 684 -15.52 28.31 7.41
N LEU A 685 -15.83 27.46 6.42
CA LEU A 685 -15.00 27.32 5.22
C LEU A 685 -14.96 28.62 4.38
N LEU A 686 -16.09 29.31 4.26
CA LEU A 686 -16.19 30.58 3.54
C LEU A 686 -15.43 31.71 4.23
N ARG A 687 -15.48 31.79 5.57
CA ARG A 687 -14.76 32.81 6.35
C ARG A 687 -13.29 32.49 6.55
N GLY A 688 -12.91 31.21 6.57
CA GLY A 688 -11.54 30.74 6.71
C GLY A 688 -10.87 30.55 5.35
N PRO A 689 -10.52 29.31 4.96
CA PRO A 689 -9.62 29.04 3.83
C PRO A 689 -10.12 29.55 2.47
N LEU A 690 -11.44 29.60 2.22
CA LEU A 690 -11.99 30.07 0.93
C LEU A 690 -11.99 31.60 0.78
N SER A 691 -11.74 32.34 1.86
CA SER A 691 -11.58 33.80 1.82
C SER A 691 -10.24 34.25 1.20
N HIS A 692 -9.27 33.34 1.09
CA HIS A 692 -7.93 33.62 0.55
C HIS A 692 -7.87 33.51 -0.98
N HIS A 693 -8.28 34.59 -1.65
CA HIS A 693 -8.49 34.60 -3.10
C HIS A 693 -7.24 34.31 -3.96
N ALA A 694 -6.05 34.69 -3.49
CA ALA A 694 -4.80 34.50 -4.23
C ALA A 694 -4.50 33.01 -4.52
N GLY A 695 -4.92 32.12 -3.62
CA GLY A 695 -4.65 30.69 -3.72
C GLY A 695 -5.41 29.98 -4.84
N PHE A 696 -6.51 30.54 -5.37
CA PHE A 696 -7.29 29.90 -6.44
C PHE A 696 -6.51 29.74 -7.74
N SER A 697 -5.51 30.59 -7.98
CA SER A 697 -4.61 30.50 -9.14
C SER A 697 -3.82 29.17 -9.18
N ASN A 698 -3.55 28.58 -8.01
CA ASN A 698 -2.81 27.32 -7.85
C ASN A 698 -3.68 26.08 -8.18
N ILE A 699 -5.00 26.23 -8.30
CA ILE A 699 -5.88 25.13 -8.70
C ILE A 699 -5.80 24.96 -10.22
N LEU A 700 -5.21 23.84 -10.65
CA LEU A 700 -4.99 23.53 -12.07
C LEU A 700 -6.23 22.95 -12.78
N SER A 701 -7.18 22.39 -12.02
CA SER A 701 -8.36 21.71 -12.54
C SER A 701 -9.50 22.69 -12.85
N ALA A 702 -9.84 22.83 -14.14
CA ALA A 702 -11.01 23.60 -14.58
C ALA A 702 -12.30 23.00 -14.02
N THR A 703 -12.47 21.67 -14.07
CA THR A 703 -13.61 20.96 -13.44
C THR A 703 -13.82 21.39 -12.00
N THR A 704 -12.75 21.39 -11.18
CA THR A 704 -12.86 21.69 -9.74
C THR A 704 -13.30 23.14 -9.50
N LEU A 705 -12.79 24.09 -10.29
CA LEU A 705 -13.20 25.50 -10.21
C LEU A 705 -14.66 25.67 -10.66
N CYS A 706 -15.07 25.02 -11.74
CA CYS A 706 -16.45 25.06 -12.23
C CYS A 706 -17.44 24.44 -11.23
N GLU A 707 -17.08 23.32 -10.59
CA GLU A 707 -17.86 22.73 -9.50
C GLU A 707 -17.97 23.69 -8.30
N LEU A 708 -16.90 24.42 -7.98
CA LEU A 708 -16.91 25.43 -6.91
C LEU A 708 -17.83 26.60 -7.24
N VAL A 709 -17.80 27.14 -8.47
CA VAL A 709 -18.75 28.21 -8.88
C VAL A 709 -20.19 27.74 -8.70
N ALA A 710 -20.51 26.54 -9.20
CA ALA A 710 -21.83 25.96 -9.07
C ALA A 710 -22.25 25.78 -7.60
N ALA A 711 -21.33 25.34 -6.74
CA ALA A 711 -21.60 25.17 -5.32
C ALA A 711 -21.81 26.51 -4.60
N LEU A 712 -20.98 27.53 -4.87
CA LEU A 712 -21.09 28.86 -4.27
C LEU A 712 -22.43 29.52 -4.59
N CYS A 713 -22.91 29.40 -5.83
CA CYS A 713 -24.20 29.98 -6.25
C CYS A 713 -25.42 29.27 -5.63
N ARG A 714 -25.24 28.10 -5.00
CA ARG A 714 -26.33 27.32 -4.36
C ARG A 714 -26.45 27.57 -2.86
N VAL A 715 -25.43 28.14 -2.22
CA VAL A 715 -25.47 28.49 -0.79
C VAL A 715 -26.15 29.84 -0.61
N ASP A 716 -26.69 30.11 0.58
CA ASP A 716 -27.26 31.41 0.90
C ASP A 716 -26.27 32.53 0.54
N ALA A 717 -26.72 33.44 -0.32
CA ALA A 717 -25.91 34.53 -0.82
C ALA A 717 -25.46 35.50 0.28
N ASN A 718 -26.15 35.55 1.42
CA ASN A 718 -25.70 36.35 2.56
C ASN A 718 -24.35 35.85 3.14
N LEU A 719 -24.02 34.58 2.92
CA LEU A 719 -22.78 33.97 3.39
C LEU A 719 -21.66 34.06 2.36
N VAL A 720 -21.99 34.21 1.07
CA VAL A 720 -21.03 34.09 -0.03
C VAL A 720 -20.65 35.47 -0.55
N SER A 721 -19.36 35.80 -0.49
CA SER A 721 -18.82 37.03 -1.07
C SER A 721 -18.86 37.01 -2.60
N VAL A 722 -19.44 38.05 -3.20
CA VAL A 722 -19.49 38.24 -4.67
C VAL A 722 -18.09 38.17 -5.28
N LEU A 723 -17.10 38.77 -4.59
CA LEU A 723 -15.70 38.80 -5.02
C LEU A 723 -15.09 37.39 -5.10
N THR A 724 -15.47 36.49 -4.18
CA THR A 724 -15.01 35.10 -4.21
C THR A 724 -15.54 34.40 -5.45
N ILE A 725 -16.84 34.53 -5.76
CA ILE A 725 -17.42 33.91 -6.95
C ILE A 725 -16.80 34.47 -8.23
N GLN A 726 -16.65 35.80 -8.31
CA GLN A 726 -16.01 36.48 -9.44
C GLN A 726 -14.59 35.95 -9.68
N THR A 727 -13.77 35.89 -8.63
CA THR A 727 -12.38 35.40 -8.73
C THR A 727 -12.35 33.96 -9.25
N VAL A 728 -13.23 33.09 -8.74
CA VAL A 728 -13.29 31.69 -9.18
C VAL A 728 -13.78 31.59 -10.63
N ILE A 729 -14.74 32.42 -11.06
CA ILE A 729 -15.18 32.49 -12.47
C ILE A 729 -14.01 32.91 -13.37
N GLU A 730 -13.25 33.94 -13.01
CA GLU A 730 -12.10 34.39 -13.78
C GLU A 730 -11.00 33.32 -13.87
N MET A 731 -10.69 32.64 -12.76
CA MET A 731 -9.73 31.54 -12.75
C MET A 731 -10.22 30.34 -13.58
N SER A 732 -11.51 30.00 -13.48
CA SER A 732 -12.10 28.92 -14.29
C SER A 732 -12.04 29.25 -15.79
N THR A 733 -12.29 30.51 -16.16
CA THR A 733 -12.19 31.01 -17.53
C THR A 733 -10.78 30.83 -18.09
N ASN A 734 -9.76 31.21 -17.30
CA ASN A 734 -8.36 31.07 -17.70
C ASN A 734 -7.93 29.61 -17.87
N ARG A 735 -8.49 28.68 -17.09
CA ARG A 735 -8.18 27.24 -17.20
C ARG A 735 -8.90 26.58 -18.36
N LEU A 736 -10.14 26.98 -18.67
CA LEU A 736 -10.94 26.40 -19.76
C LEU A 736 -10.27 26.54 -21.14
N THR A 737 -9.55 27.64 -21.40
CA THR A 737 -8.86 27.88 -22.69
C THR A 737 -7.81 26.82 -23.01
N THR A 738 -7.27 26.15 -21.98
CA THR A 738 -6.24 25.10 -22.13
C THR A 738 -6.79 23.68 -21.94
N SER A 739 -8.10 23.55 -21.70
CA SER A 739 -8.69 22.24 -21.42
C SER A 739 -8.80 21.36 -22.68
N ARG A 740 -8.31 20.12 -22.56
CA ARG A 740 -8.51 19.04 -23.55
C ARG A 740 -9.84 18.29 -23.34
N SER A 741 -10.49 18.46 -22.19
CA SER A 741 -11.69 17.73 -21.74
C SER A 741 -12.89 18.65 -21.51
N PHE A 742 -13.00 19.73 -22.29
CA PHE A 742 -13.96 20.83 -22.11
C PHE A 742 -15.38 20.41 -21.66
N PHE A 743 -16.03 19.46 -22.34
CA PHE A 743 -17.40 19.06 -21.99
C PHE A 743 -17.52 18.37 -20.62
N VAL A 744 -16.44 17.72 -20.16
CA VAL A 744 -16.36 17.14 -18.81
C VAL A 744 -16.18 18.26 -17.78
N ASP A 745 -15.26 19.20 -18.04
CA ASP A 745 -15.04 20.35 -17.15
C ASP A 745 -16.29 21.21 -16.97
N MET A 746 -17.07 21.37 -18.05
CA MET A 746 -18.29 22.17 -18.06
C MET A 746 -19.52 21.45 -17.51
N SER A 747 -19.48 20.14 -17.25
CA SER A 747 -20.72 19.37 -17.03
C SER A 747 -21.51 19.84 -15.81
N GLU A 748 -20.83 20.16 -14.71
CA GLU A 748 -21.49 20.55 -13.45
C GLU A 748 -21.96 22.00 -13.50
N ILE A 749 -21.09 22.93 -13.90
CA ILE A 749 -21.45 24.35 -14.03
C ILE A 749 -22.52 24.57 -15.09
N SER A 750 -22.51 23.81 -16.19
CA SER A 750 -23.57 23.87 -17.20
C SER A 750 -24.92 23.48 -16.63
N PHE A 751 -24.99 22.43 -15.82
CA PHE A 751 -26.24 22.01 -15.20
C PHE A 751 -26.84 23.11 -14.31
N TRP A 752 -25.97 23.83 -13.58
CA TRP A 752 -26.37 24.93 -12.71
C TRP A 752 -26.27 26.33 -13.35
N LEU A 753 -25.96 26.41 -14.65
CA LEU A 753 -25.75 27.69 -15.33
C LEU A 753 -26.97 28.63 -15.25
N PRO A 754 -28.23 28.14 -15.30
CA PRO A 754 -29.39 28.99 -15.05
C PRO A 754 -29.35 29.69 -13.68
N LEU A 755 -28.85 29.01 -12.64
CA LEU A 755 -28.71 29.60 -11.31
C LEU A 755 -27.56 30.61 -11.28
N VAL A 756 -26.42 30.27 -11.88
CA VAL A 756 -25.25 31.17 -11.96
C VAL A 756 -25.62 32.47 -12.68
N LYS A 757 -26.35 32.39 -13.80
CA LYS A 757 -26.83 33.56 -14.57
C LYS A 757 -27.72 34.49 -13.76
N GLU A 758 -28.67 33.93 -13.01
CA GLU A 758 -29.66 34.72 -12.28
C GLU A 758 -29.20 35.12 -10.87
N TRP A 759 -28.08 34.58 -10.37
CA TRP A 759 -27.61 34.75 -8.99
C TRP A 759 -27.60 36.21 -8.49
N PRO A 760 -27.14 37.21 -9.26
CA PRO A 760 -27.18 38.62 -8.82
C PRO A 760 -28.60 39.16 -8.63
N LEU A 761 -29.56 38.64 -9.39
CA LEU A 761 -30.96 39.08 -9.41
C LEU A 761 -31.80 38.38 -8.34
N LEU A 762 -31.38 37.21 -7.85
CA LEU A 762 -32.04 36.50 -6.76
C LEU A 762 -31.84 37.17 -5.38
N ASN A 763 -30.96 38.17 -5.30
CA ASN A 763 -30.58 38.90 -4.08
C ASN A 763 -31.14 40.34 -4.00
N SER A 764 -32.16 40.70 -4.80
CA SER A 764 -32.63 42.09 -4.88
C SER A 764 -33.39 42.57 -3.63
N ASP A 765 -34.09 41.69 -2.92
CA ASP A 765 -35.23 42.12 -2.09
C ASP A 765 -34.91 42.49 -0.62
N MET A 766 -33.74 42.17 -0.07
CA MET A 766 -33.54 42.25 1.41
C MET A 766 -32.33 43.05 1.94
N MET A 767 -31.53 43.71 1.10
CA MET A 767 -30.35 44.48 1.57
C MET A 767 -30.42 45.96 1.15
N LYS A 768 -30.94 46.81 2.05
CA LYS A 768 -31.09 48.28 1.89
C LYS A 768 -29.83 49.10 2.19
N GLN A 769 -28.63 48.51 2.23
CA GLN A 769 -27.39 49.25 2.52
C GLN A 769 -26.42 49.27 1.31
N ASN A 770 -26.02 50.49 0.91
CA ASN A 770 -25.03 50.84 -0.12
C ASN A 770 -25.30 50.37 -1.56
N GLU A 771 -26.31 50.97 -2.21
CA GLU A 771 -26.64 50.75 -3.62
C GLU A 771 -25.45 50.93 -4.60
N LYS A 772 -24.52 51.86 -4.32
CA LYS A 772 -23.37 52.11 -5.21
C LYS A 772 -22.36 50.96 -5.24
N LYS A 773 -22.08 50.35 -4.07
CA LYS A 773 -21.18 49.19 -3.97
C LYS A 773 -21.83 47.95 -4.57
N LYS A 774 -23.13 47.74 -4.30
CA LYS A 774 -23.94 46.64 -4.86
C LYS A 774 -24.02 46.70 -6.39
N LYS A 775 -24.24 47.89 -6.96
CA LYS A 775 -24.26 48.08 -8.42
C LYS A 775 -22.91 47.72 -9.04
N LYS A 776 -21.79 48.15 -8.45
CA LYS A 776 -20.44 47.82 -8.93
C LYS A 776 -20.13 46.32 -8.85
N GLU A 777 -20.41 45.68 -7.72
CA GLU A 777 -20.20 44.23 -7.55
C GLU A 777 -21.06 43.40 -8.53
N THR A 778 -22.29 43.85 -8.79
CA THR A 778 -23.18 43.23 -9.78
C THR A 778 -22.64 43.40 -11.20
N THR A 779 -22.13 44.59 -11.56
CA THR A 779 -21.53 44.82 -12.89
C THR A 779 -20.26 44.00 -13.09
N ASP A 780 -19.40 43.92 -12.07
CA ASP A 780 -18.14 43.18 -12.14
C ASP A 780 -18.38 41.66 -12.26
N TYR A 781 -19.33 41.12 -11.48
CA TYR A 781 -19.79 39.74 -11.63
C TYR A 781 -20.34 39.46 -13.03
N THR A 782 -21.22 40.34 -13.53
CA THR A 782 -21.84 40.18 -14.85
C THR A 782 -20.78 40.23 -15.95
N ALA A 783 -19.79 41.11 -15.85
CA ALA A 783 -18.68 41.19 -16.79
C ALA A 783 -17.83 39.89 -16.79
N ALA A 784 -17.49 39.37 -15.61
CA ALA A 784 -16.75 38.12 -15.48
C ALA A 784 -17.53 36.93 -16.06
N LEU A 785 -18.84 36.85 -15.80
CA LEU A 785 -19.71 35.80 -16.34
C LEU A 785 -19.87 35.89 -17.86
N LEU A 786 -20.07 37.09 -18.42
CA LEU A 786 -20.14 37.29 -19.87
C LEU A 786 -18.83 36.88 -20.57
N LYS A 787 -17.68 37.18 -19.95
CA LYS A 787 -16.38 36.74 -20.46
C LYS A 787 -16.25 35.21 -20.43
N PHE A 788 -16.67 34.58 -19.33
CA PHE A 788 -16.71 33.12 -19.19
C PHE A 788 -17.59 32.48 -20.27
N GLU A 789 -18.83 32.97 -20.46
CA GLU A 789 -19.78 32.46 -21.45
C GLU A 789 -19.28 32.64 -22.87
N SER A 790 -18.68 33.78 -23.19
CA SER A 790 -18.09 34.04 -24.52
C SER A 790 -16.99 33.03 -24.86
N ILE A 791 -16.04 32.81 -23.93
CA ILE A 791 -14.94 31.86 -24.12
C ILE A 791 -15.46 30.41 -24.17
N ALA A 792 -16.29 30.02 -23.21
CA ALA A 792 -16.87 28.68 -23.17
C ALA A 792 -17.72 28.41 -24.42
N GLY A 793 -18.52 29.39 -24.85
CA GLY A 793 -19.33 29.36 -26.06
C GLY A 793 -18.49 29.21 -27.32
N ALA A 794 -17.39 29.96 -27.47
CA ALA A 794 -16.47 29.82 -28.60
C ALA A 794 -15.85 28.41 -28.67
N ILE A 795 -15.38 27.88 -27.54
CA ILE A 795 -14.82 26.52 -27.46
C ILE A 795 -15.88 25.47 -27.81
N ALA A 796 -17.05 25.54 -27.18
CA ALA A 796 -18.16 24.63 -27.44
C ALA A 796 -18.61 24.67 -28.90
N THR A 797 -18.67 25.85 -29.52
CA THR A 797 -19.01 26.04 -30.94
C THR A 797 -18.03 25.31 -31.83
N SER A 798 -16.72 25.56 -31.65
CA SER A 798 -15.66 24.87 -32.41
C SER A 798 -15.76 23.36 -32.25
N ARG A 799 -15.90 22.85 -31.01
CA ARG A 799 -15.97 21.40 -30.76
C ARG A 799 -17.22 20.74 -31.35
N LEU A 800 -18.38 21.39 -31.28
CA LEU A 800 -19.61 20.86 -31.88
C LEU A 800 -19.55 20.88 -33.41
N LEU A 801 -18.93 21.90 -34.00
CA LEU A 801 -18.63 21.94 -35.45
C LEU A 801 -17.67 20.82 -35.85
N ASP A 802 -16.60 20.57 -35.09
CA ASP A 802 -15.65 19.48 -35.33
C ASP A 802 -16.37 18.12 -35.29
N ILE A 803 -17.20 17.88 -34.27
CA ILE A 803 -17.99 16.65 -34.13
C ILE A 803 -18.94 16.48 -35.32
N ALA A 804 -19.64 17.55 -35.72
CA ALA A 804 -20.52 17.50 -36.88
C ALA A 804 -19.77 17.29 -38.20
N GLY A 805 -18.52 17.74 -38.29
CA GLY A 805 -17.65 17.56 -39.46
C GLY A 805 -17.12 16.13 -39.63
N MET A 806 -17.18 15.29 -38.60
CA MET A 806 -16.69 13.91 -38.66
C MET A 806 -17.48 13.07 -39.66
N LYS A 807 -16.78 12.48 -40.65
CA LYS A 807 -17.39 11.63 -41.69
C LYS A 807 -18.08 10.40 -41.11
N ASP A 808 -17.46 9.77 -40.10
CA ASP A 808 -17.94 8.54 -39.47
C ASP A 808 -18.61 8.80 -38.11
N LEU A 809 -19.33 9.91 -37.97
CA LEU A 809 -20.07 10.20 -36.74
C LEU A 809 -21.07 9.06 -36.49
N GLN A 810 -20.90 8.32 -35.39
CA GLN A 810 -21.84 7.29 -34.98
C GLN A 810 -22.91 7.85 -34.04
N VAL A 811 -24.02 7.13 -33.97
CA VAL A 811 -25.09 7.42 -33.02
C VAL A 811 -24.54 7.32 -31.59
N ASN A 812 -24.76 8.36 -30.76
CA ASN A 812 -24.04 8.50 -29.49
C ASN A 812 -24.89 9.13 -28.37
N THR A 813 -24.93 8.49 -27.20
CA THR A 813 -25.60 9.01 -25.99
C THR A 813 -24.86 10.16 -25.31
N PHE A 814 -23.54 10.33 -25.51
CA PHE A 814 -22.79 11.48 -24.98
C PHE A 814 -23.19 12.81 -25.62
N LEU A 815 -23.72 12.76 -26.84
CA LEU A 815 -24.07 13.95 -27.61
C LEU A 815 -25.20 14.76 -26.93
N TYR A 816 -26.08 14.12 -26.16
CA TYR A 816 -27.08 14.81 -25.33
C TYR A 816 -26.44 15.80 -24.35
N SER A 817 -25.36 15.43 -23.66
CA SER A 817 -24.71 16.35 -22.72
C SER A 817 -23.96 17.48 -23.46
N GLN A 818 -23.33 17.18 -24.60
CA GLN A 818 -22.57 18.15 -25.39
C GLN A 818 -23.48 19.21 -26.01
N MET A 819 -24.60 18.80 -26.61
CA MET A 819 -25.58 19.71 -27.21
C MET A 819 -26.33 20.52 -26.15
N ALA A 820 -26.66 19.93 -24.99
CA ALA A 820 -27.24 20.68 -23.86
C ALA A 820 -26.32 21.79 -23.35
N ILE A 821 -25.00 21.54 -23.29
CA ILE A 821 -24.02 22.59 -22.96
C ILE A 821 -24.09 23.72 -24.00
N GLY A 822 -24.15 23.37 -25.29
CA GLY A 822 -24.26 24.35 -26.37
C GLY A 822 -25.51 25.23 -26.26
N TYR A 823 -26.67 24.62 -25.99
CA TYR A 823 -27.92 25.34 -25.75
C TYR A 823 -27.81 26.34 -24.59
N ARG A 824 -27.31 25.91 -23.44
CA ARG A 824 -27.23 26.77 -22.23
C ARG A 824 -26.25 27.93 -22.35
N LEU A 825 -25.23 27.75 -23.18
CA LEU A 825 -24.28 28.80 -23.57
C LEU A 825 -24.82 29.71 -24.69
N ASN A 826 -26.09 29.55 -25.09
CA ASN A 826 -26.74 30.34 -26.15
C ASN A 826 -25.98 30.30 -27.49
N ILE A 827 -25.41 29.14 -27.84
CA ILE A 827 -24.66 28.98 -29.08
C ILE A 827 -25.62 28.84 -30.26
N SER A 828 -25.38 29.63 -31.31
CA SER A 828 -26.05 29.47 -32.60
C SER A 828 -25.18 28.64 -33.54
N LEU A 829 -25.65 27.44 -33.90
CA LEU A 829 -25.02 26.58 -34.90
C LEU A 829 -25.76 26.71 -36.24
N PRO A 830 -25.07 26.56 -37.39
CA PRO A 830 -25.74 26.47 -38.68
C PRO A 830 -26.79 25.35 -38.69
N GLU A 831 -27.96 25.61 -39.26
CA GLU A 831 -29.10 24.68 -39.23
C GLU A 831 -28.74 23.28 -39.73
N ARG A 832 -27.98 23.19 -40.84
CA ARG A 832 -27.48 21.91 -41.38
C ARG A 832 -26.59 21.14 -40.40
N THR A 833 -25.77 21.85 -39.61
CA THR A 833 -24.91 21.27 -38.59
C THR A 833 -25.76 20.72 -37.45
N LEU A 834 -26.70 21.52 -36.96
CA LEU A 834 -27.60 21.13 -35.87
C LEU A 834 -28.48 19.93 -36.27
N GLU A 835 -28.97 19.93 -37.51
CA GLU A 835 -29.73 18.83 -38.10
C GLU A 835 -28.88 17.55 -38.14
N ARG A 836 -27.64 17.64 -38.63
CA ARG A 836 -26.72 16.50 -38.67
C ARG A 836 -26.45 15.94 -37.28
N LEU A 837 -26.14 16.78 -36.29
CA LEU A 837 -25.94 16.33 -34.92
C LEU A 837 -27.21 15.65 -34.36
N SER A 838 -28.38 16.22 -34.60
CA SER A 838 -29.66 15.67 -34.13
C SER A 838 -29.95 14.26 -34.67
N ARG A 839 -29.58 13.98 -35.92
CA ARG A 839 -29.76 12.65 -36.55
C ARG A 839 -28.85 11.57 -35.93
N HIS A 840 -27.80 11.96 -35.22
CA HIS A 840 -26.85 11.05 -34.56
C HIS A 840 -27.08 10.95 -33.04
N LEU A 841 -28.21 11.43 -32.54
CA LEU A 841 -28.63 11.18 -31.16
C LEU A 841 -29.14 9.74 -31.02
N ASP A 842 -28.69 9.03 -29.98
CA ASP A 842 -29.13 7.65 -29.71
C ASP A 842 -30.49 7.61 -29.00
N THR A 843 -31.56 7.79 -29.77
CA THR A 843 -32.93 7.73 -29.25
C THR A 843 -33.36 6.31 -28.87
N LYS A 844 -32.72 5.27 -29.44
CA LYS A 844 -33.04 3.86 -29.14
C LYS A 844 -32.57 3.44 -27.75
N HIS A 845 -31.43 3.95 -27.30
CA HIS A 845 -30.84 3.60 -26.01
C HIS A 845 -31.00 4.68 -24.93
N LEU A 846 -32.04 5.53 -25.03
CA LEU A 846 -32.35 6.55 -24.01
C LEU A 846 -32.44 5.99 -22.59
N SER A 847 -32.88 4.73 -22.43
CA SER A 847 -32.94 4.05 -21.12
C SER A 847 -31.57 3.97 -20.42
N GLN A 848 -30.45 4.02 -21.14
CA GLN A 848 -29.11 4.09 -20.55
C GLN A 848 -28.89 5.37 -19.75
N LEU A 849 -29.56 6.47 -20.11
CA LEU A 849 -29.46 7.76 -19.42
C LEU A 849 -30.11 7.74 -18.04
N LEU A 850 -31.01 6.79 -17.77
CA LEU A 850 -31.58 6.59 -16.43
C LEU A 850 -30.50 6.26 -15.39
N GLY A 851 -29.32 5.83 -15.87
CA GLY A 851 -28.03 5.80 -15.17
C GLY A 851 -27.80 7.00 -14.23
N ASN A 852 -28.08 8.19 -14.75
CA ASN A 852 -27.75 9.48 -14.16
C ASN A 852 -28.89 10.49 -14.46
N PRO A 853 -29.69 10.91 -13.46
CA PRO A 853 -30.76 11.90 -13.64
C PRO A 853 -30.36 13.19 -14.38
N LYS A 854 -29.14 13.70 -14.19
CA LYS A 854 -28.64 14.89 -14.92
C LYS A 854 -28.53 14.65 -16.43
N GLN A 855 -28.27 13.42 -16.88
CA GLN A 855 -28.27 13.08 -18.30
C GLN A 855 -29.68 13.09 -18.89
N VAL A 856 -30.70 12.73 -18.12
CA VAL A 856 -32.10 12.90 -18.53
C VAL A 856 -32.42 14.38 -18.71
N VAL A 857 -31.97 15.24 -17.80
CA VAL A 857 -32.10 16.70 -17.95
C VAL A 857 -31.36 17.19 -19.20
N SER A 858 -30.11 16.75 -19.44
CA SER A 858 -29.38 17.08 -20.67
C SER A 858 -30.13 16.63 -21.94
N ALA A 859 -30.79 15.47 -21.91
CA ALA A 859 -31.59 15.02 -23.04
C ALA A 859 -32.78 15.96 -23.30
N VAL A 860 -33.53 16.32 -22.24
CA VAL A 860 -34.64 17.29 -22.35
C VAL A 860 -34.15 18.64 -22.88
N VAL A 861 -33.04 19.17 -22.37
CA VAL A 861 -32.45 20.44 -22.84
C VAL A 861 -31.99 20.34 -24.29
N THR A 862 -31.44 19.19 -24.70
CA THR A 862 -31.11 18.95 -26.12
C THR A 862 -32.36 18.95 -26.99
N ALA A 863 -33.47 18.39 -26.51
CA ALA A 863 -34.75 18.41 -27.22
C ALA A 863 -35.27 19.83 -27.43
N LEU A 864 -35.07 20.74 -26.46
CA LEU A 864 -35.34 22.17 -26.64
C LEU A 864 -34.52 22.75 -27.79
N TYR A 865 -33.22 22.43 -27.83
CA TYR A 865 -32.29 22.95 -28.81
C TYR A 865 -32.60 22.52 -30.25
N ILE A 866 -33.02 21.27 -30.44
CA ILE A 866 -33.30 20.70 -31.77
C ILE A 866 -34.78 20.79 -32.17
N SER A 867 -35.65 21.33 -31.31
CA SER A 867 -37.11 21.33 -31.49
C SER A 867 -37.58 21.89 -32.84
N PHE A 868 -36.86 22.88 -33.37
CA PHE A 868 -37.15 23.52 -34.66
C PHE A 868 -36.58 22.77 -35.88
N VAL A 869 -35.51 22.01 -35.69
CA VAL A 869 -34.74 21.38 -36.79
C VAL A 869 -35.05 19.90 -36.94
N ASN A 870 -35.37 19.22 -35.83
CA ASN A 870 -35.76 17.82 -35.80
C ASN A 870 -36.87 17.58 -34.77
N PRO A 871 -38.12 18.00 -35.09
CA PRO A 871 -39.24 17.95 -34.16
C PRO A 871 -39.61 16.51 -33.76
N ARG A 872 -39.36 15.52 -34.63
CA ARG A 872 -39.60 14.11 -34.35
C ARG A 872 -38.70 13.60 -33.22
N ALA A 873 -37.38 13.75 -33.38
CA ALA A 873 -36.43 13.34 -32.34
C ALA A 873 -36.65 14.14 -31.04
N ALA A 874 -36.95 15.43 -31.13
CA ALA A 874 -37.29 16.25 -29.96
C ALA A 874 -38.49 15.66 -29.20
N THR A 875 -39.56 15.31 -29.91
CA THR A 875 -40.77 14.72 -29.29
C THR A 875 -40.45 13.40 -28.60
N ASP A 876 -39.74 12.48 -29.27
CA ASP A 876 -39.35 11.18 -28.68
C ASP A 876 -38.56 11.34 -27.37
N ILE A 877 -37.63 12.31 -27.33
CA ILE A 877 -36.81 12.60 -26.15
C ILE A 877 -37.65 13.22 -25.03
N LEU A 878 -38.57 14.14 -25.35
CA LEU A 878 -39.46 14.76 -24.37
C LEU A 878 -40.43 13.73 -23.78
N GLU A 879 -40.99 12.84 -24.60
CA GLU A 879 -41.84 11.73 -24.14
C GLU A 879 -41.07 10.78 -23.22
N PHE A 880 -39.82 10.47 -23.54
CA PHE A 880 -38.94 9.72 -22.65
C PHE A 880 -38.75 10.44 -21.30
N GLY A 881 -38.52 11.76 -21.32
CA GLY A 881 -38.42 12.59 -20.13
C GLY A 881 -39.69 12.57 -19.28
N ILE A 882 -40.87 12.65 -19.90
CA ILE A 882 -42.18 12.57 -19.23
C ILE A 882 -42.36 11.20 -18.59
N LYS A 883 -42.14 10.12 -19.35
CA LYS A 883 -42.32 8.73 -18.89
C LYS A 883 -41.44 8.42 -17.67
N ASN A 884 -40.24 9.00 -17.62
CA ASN A 884 -39.25 8.71 -16.59
C ASN A 884 -39.07 9.85 -15.57
N PHE A 885 -39.98 10.82 -15.54
CA PHE A 885 -39.88 11.99 -14.67
C PHE A 885 -39.75 11.63 -13.19
N GLY A 886 -40.37 10.53 -12.77
CA GLY A 886 -40.27 10.01 -11.40
C GLY A 886 -38.85 9.63 -10.95
N SER A 887 -37.91 9.45 -11.88
CA SER A 887 -36.50 9.16 -11.57
C SER A 887 -35.69 10.41 -11.17
N LEU A 888 -36.20 11.61 -11.45
CA LEU A 888 -35.56 12.89 -11.17
C LEU A 888 -35.71 13.26 -9.69
N SER A 889 -34.65 13.81 -9.09
CA SER A 889 -34.80 14.45 -7.78
C SER A 889 -35.35 15.87 -7.94
N VAL A 890 -35.70 16.52 -6.83
CA VAL A 890 -36.30 17.86 -6.84
C VAL A 890 -35.42 18.89 -7.55
N GLN A 891 -34.09 18.76 -7.49
CA GLN A 891 -33.15 19.67 -8.14
C GLN A 891 -33.12 19.46 -9.66
N GLU A 892 -33.13 18.22 -10.13
CA GLU A 892 -33.27 17.95 -11.57
C GLU A 892 -34.64 18.40 -12.09
N ALA A 893 -35.71 18.18 -11.32
CA ALA A 893 -37.05 18.65 -11.67
C ALA A 893 -37.12 20.19 -11.74
N LEU A 894 -36.49 20.90 -10.79
CA LEU A 894 -36.36 22.35 -10.80
C LEU A 894 -35.68 22.84 -12.07
N ILE A 895 -34.51 22.30 -12.42
CA ILE A 895 -33.77 22.72 -13.62
C ILE A 895 -34.57 22.42 -14.89
N VAL A 896 -35.21 21.25 -14.99
CA VAL A 896 -36.13 20.96 -16.12
C VAL A 896 -37.24 22.00 -16.21
N GLY A 897 -37.89 22.31 -15.09
CA GLY A 897 -38.95 23.32 -15.04
C GLY A 897 -38.47 24.69 -15.49
N VAL A 898 -37.31 25.14 -14.98
CA VAL A 898 -36.71 26.45 -15.34
C VAL A 898 -36.39 26.51 -16.84
N GLU A 899 -35.73 25.49 -17.40
CA GLU A 899 -35.34 25.45 -18.81
C GLU A 899 -36.56 25.42 -19.75
N VAL A 900 -37.58 24.62 -19.39
CA VAL A 900 -38.83 24.54 -20.14
C VAL A 900 -39.61 25.84 -20.05
N SER A 901 -39.73 26.45 -18.85
CA SER A 901 -40.36 27.77 -18.70
C SER A 901 -39.64 28.83 -19.54
N LYS A 902 -38.31 28.89 -19.48
CA LYS A 902 -37.50 29.81 -20.30
C LYS A 902 -37.79 29.66 -21.79
N PHE A 903 -37.87 28.41 -22.27
CA PHE A 903 -38.19 28.13 -23.67
C PHE A 903 -39.62 28.57 -24.03
N LEU A 904 -40.61 28.28 -23.18
CA LEU A 904 -42.02 28.64 -23.41
C LEU A 904 -42.29 30.15 -23.36
N TYR A 905 -41.47 30.93 -22.64
CA TYR A 905 -41.52 32.39 -22.65
C TYR A 905 -40.92 33.01 -23.93
N GLY A 906 -40.17 32.24 -24.72
CA GLY A 906 -39.58 32.69 -25.98
C GLY A 906 -40.54 32.58 -27.17
N ASP A 907 -40.02 32.88 -28.37
CA ASP A 907 -40.76 32.70 -29.63
C ASP A 907 -40.95 31.20 -29.93
N THR A 908 -42.18 30.71 -29.72
CA THR A 908 -42.55 29.30 -29.91
C THR A 908 -43.33 29.07 -31.21
N GLU A 909 -43.52 30.08 -32.06
CA GLU A 909 -44.38 29.99 -33.26
C GLU A 909 -43.92 28.91 -34.26
N LYS A 910 -42.62 28.61 -34.28
CA LYS A 910 -42.01 27.58 -35.14
C LYS A 910 -41.99 26.18 -34.53
N THR A 911 -42.48 26.00 -33.31
CA THR A 911 -42.44 24.71 -32.60
C THR A 911 -43.65 23.85 -32.99
N ALA A 912 -43.43 22.58 -33.32
CA ALA A 912 -44.52 21.66 -33.61
C ALA A 912 -45.49 21.51 -32.42
N LYS A 913 -46.80 21.44 -32.69
CA LYS A 913 -47.86 21.39 -31.67
C LYS A 913 -47.67 20.27 -30.65
N HIS A 914 -47.30 19.07 -31.09
CA HIS A 914 -47.04 17.93 -30.20
C HIS A 914 -45.84 18.13 -29.27
N THR A 915 -44.76 18.76 -29.76
CA THR A 915 -43.62 19.17 -28.93
C THR A 915 -44.06 20.17 -27.86
N LEU A 916 -44.89 21.15 -28.21
CA LEU A 916 -45.42 22.15 -27.28
C LEU A 916 -46.30 21.52 -26.18
N GLU A 917 -47.13 20.54 -26.53
CA GLU A 917 -47.94 19.77 -25.57
C GLU A 917 -47.06 18.98 -24.59
N ALA A 918 -46.01 18.32 -25.08
CA ALA A 918 -45.05 17.60 -24.25
C ALA A 918 -44.30 18.55 -23.29
N LEU A 919 -43.90 19.74 -23.75
CA LEU A 919 -43.27 20.76 -22.92
C LEU A 919 -44.17 21.26 -21.80
N LYS A 920 -45.43 21.60 -22.10
CA LYS A 920 -46.40 22.00 -21.08
C LYS A 920 -46.59 20.91 -20.03
N LYS A 921 -46.67 19.65 -20.44
CA LYS A 921 -46.77 18.50 -19.53
C LYS A 921 -45.54 18.37 -18.62
N LEU A 922 -44.32 18.53 -19.15
CA LEU A 922 -43.09 18.54 -18.34
C LEU A 922 -43.07 19.71 -17.35
N GLN A 923 -43.51 20.89 -17.76
CA GLN A 923 -43.62 22.06 -16.88
C GLN A 923 -44.58 21.78 -15.72
N THR A 924 -45.77 21.22 -15.99
CA THR A 924 -46.72 20.83 -14.95
C THR A 924 -46.13 19.81 -13.98
N LEU A 925 -45.44 18.79 -14.48
CA LEU A 925 -44.79 17.78 -13.65
C LEU A 925 -43.68 18.38 -12.77
N ALA A 926 -42.89 19.32 -13.31
CA ALA A 926 -41.86 20.03 -12.56
C ALA A 926 -42.46 20.90 -11.45
N VAL A 927 -43.51 21.67 -11.75
CA VAL A 927 -44.25 22.47 -10.77
C VAL A 927 -44.79 21.59 -9.63
N GLN A 928 -45.46 20.48 -9.96
CA GLN A 928 -45.99 19.55 -8.95
C GLN A 928 -44.89 18.95 -8.06
N ASN A 929 -43.73 18.63 -8.66
CA ASN A 929 -42.62 18.02 -7.94
C ASN A 929 -41.90 19.01 -7.00
N VAL A 930 -41.71 20.25 -7.45
CA VAL A 930 -41.04 21.30 -6.68
C VAL A 930 -41.94 21.87 -5.58
N ARG A 931 -43.25 22.00 -5.84
CA ARG A 931 -44.23 22.49 -4.85
C ARG A 931 -44.59 21.45 -3.78
N ASP A 932 -44.19 20.18 -3.93
CA ASP A 932 -44.33 19.18 -2.86
C ASP A 932 -43.51 19.62 -1.62
N PRO A 933 -44.17 19.92 -0.47
CA PRO A 933 -43.49 20.42 0.73
C PRO A 933 -42.43 19.47 1.29
N ARG A 934 -42.54 18.15 1.03
CA ARG A 934 -41.55 17.16 1.48
C ARG A 934 -40.29 17.20 0.62
N ARG A 935 -40.41 17.66 -0.63
CA ARG A 935 -39.32 17.76 -1.60
C ARG A 935 -38.67 19.13 -1.59
N SER A 936 -39.46 20.20 -1.47
CA SER A 936 -38.97 21.58 -1.45
C SER A 936 -37.97 21.84 -0.32
N LYS A 937 -38.13 21.19 0.85
CA LYS A 937 -37.16 21.22 1.97
C LYS A 937 -35.75 20.73 1.63
N LYS A 938 -35.56 20.06 0.49
CA LYS A 938 -34.25 19.58 0.00
C LYS A 938 -33.56 20.59 -0.91
N LEU A 939 -34.25 21.66 -1.31
CA LEU A 939 -33.70 22.75 -2.09
C LEU A 939 -33.06 23.79 -1.17
N SER A 940 -32.02 24.45 -1.64
CA SER A 940 -31.47 25.63 -0.96
C SER A 940 -32.35 26.86 -1.16
N THR A 941 -32.09 27.91 -0.37
CA THR A 941 -32.76 29.21 -0.51
C THR A 941 -32.62 29.78 -1.92
N GLN A 942 -31.42 29.68 -2.50
CA GLN A 942 -31.14 30.16 -3.86
C GLN A 942 -31.81 29.30 -4.94
N GLU A 943 -31.89 27.99 -4.73
CA GLU A 943 -32.63 27.09 -5.64
C GLU A 943 -34.14 27.38 -5.62
N ILE A 944 -34.72 27.67 -4.44
CA ILE A 944 -36.13 28.09 -4.31
C ILE A 944 -36.35 29.45 -4.98
N ALA A 945 -35.48 30.44 -4.74
CA ALA A 945 -35.57 31.75 -5.36
C ALA A 945 -35.54 31.68 -6.90
N LEU A 946 -34.69 30.82 -7.47
CA LEU A 946 -34.69 30.53 -8.90
C LEU A 946 -36.04 29.95 -9.35
N GLY A 947 -36.60 29.01 -8.58
CA GLY A 947 -37.91 28.42 -8.86
C GLY A 947 -39.03 29.45 -8.87
N ILE A 948 -39.05 30.39 -7.91
CA ILE A 948 -40.04 31.47 -7.82
C ILE A 948 -39.97 32.36 -9.07
N ARG A 949 -38.76 32.76 -9.47
CA ARG A 949 -38.53 33.62 -10.63
C ARG A 949 -39.11 33.07 -11.93
N TYR A 950 -39.15 31.74 -12.09
CA TYR A 950 -39.72 31.07 -13.27
C TYR A 950 -41.09 30.41 -13.01
N SER A 951 -41.79 30.82 -11.94
CA SER A 951 -43.11 30.31 -11.55
C SER A 951 -43.18 28.80 -11.29
N ILE A 952 -42.03 28.17 -11.02
CA ILE A 952 -41.92 26.73 -10.69
C ILE A 952 -42.17 26.48 -9.20
N ALA A 953 -41.70 27.39 -8.34
CA ALA A 953 -41.95 27.40 -6.90
C ALA A 953 -42.88 28.56 -6.51
N GLU A 954 -43.51 28.49 -5.34
CA GLU A 954 -44.34 29.56 -4.77
C GLU A 954 -43.53 30.36 -3.75
N SER A 955 -43.82 31.67 -3.61
CA SER A 955 -43.31 32.44 -2.47
C SER A 955 -44.11 32.03 -1.23
N ASN A 956 -43.44 31.50 -0.22
CA ASN A 956 -44.05 31.25 1.09
C ASN A 956 -44.46 32.55 1.78
#